data_AF-A0A1Q5HSV6-F1
#
_entry.id   AF-A0A1Q5HSV6-F1
#
_cell.length_a   1.000
_cell.length_b   1.000
_cell.length_c   1.000
_cell.angle_alpha   90.00
_cell.angle_beta   90.00
_cell.angle_gamma   90.00
#
_symmetry.space_group_name_H-M   'P 1'
#
loop_
_entity.id
_entity.type
_entity.pdbx_description
1 polymer ?
#
loop_
_entity_poly.entity_id
_entity_poly.type
_entity_poly.pdbx_seq_one_letter_code
_entity_poly.pdbx_strand_id
1 'polypeptide(L)'
;MHLSALPSGRRILLAAAVATATALATTGPVTAAPDTSAPASDRQQQYAAAAAEYGVPQNVLLGVSYLESRWDTHTGQPSTSGGYGPMHLTDAAHILATPGSAHVDEDEDPRGDDSRPLKLDPATAAAPKRETPLPSASLQTLDAAATLTGLDAGTLRTDPAANIRGGAALLASYQKALGGPVGAGTDPAAWYAAVARYSGADTADAAAAFADEVYDQLGQGATRTTDDGQRVTLAATAAKPDRSRLARLGLRNAERPDGLECPVRLACEWIPAPYEQLSDDPGDYGNHDLADRPKQQKIEYIVIHDTEGYFGPSVDLVKRADYLGWHYTLRSVDGYIAQHIKTKDVGWHAGNWYVNAKSIGLEHEGFAGQGTWYTEAMYRTSAKLVRHLALKFGIPMDRQHIIGHDNVPGITAANVGGMHWDPGPYWDWSHYFDLMKAPFRGTGTAKTGLVTIDPDFATNRPAFTGCNQQPPGVPTPRPPAEPCPSRGSSAVVLRTAPSPDAPLVNDLGLRPDGTPDTMYISDHGARASAGQTYALAGRQGDWTAIWYLGQKAWFLNPASAPTAKWATGFVVTPRPGKATIPVYGRAYPEQAAYPDTIPYQTISPLQYTFAAGQRYAVGGVLPGEYYRAVSFDGSAPGDRTVVRGENRYVQVQFGHRIMFVNLDDVLILPSPVGAPR
;
A
#
# COMPACT_ATOMS: atom_id res chain seq x y z
N MET A 1 -10.12 -46.35 47.65
CA MET A 1 -11.09 -45.76 48.59
C MET A 1 -11.86 -44.66 47.87
N HIS A 2 -13.18 -44.88 47.73
CA HIS A 2 -14.29 -43.97 47.39
C HIS A 2 -14.11 -42.98 46.22
N LEU A 3 -14.64 -43.18 45.00
CA LEU A 3 -16.05 -43.32 44.58
C LEU A 3 -17.02 -42.35 45.27
N SER A 4 -17.57 -41.38 44.53
CA SER A 4 -19.00 -41.38 44.17
C SER A 4 -19.42 -40.18 43.31
N ALA A 5 -20.31 -40.47 42.38
CA ALA A 5 -21.01 -39.59 41.47
C ALA A 5 -22.41 -39.19 42.00
N LEU A 6 -23.14 -38.42 41.16
CA LEU A 6 -24.60 -38.20 41.06
C LEU A 6 -25.09 -36.78 41.45
N PRO A 7 -26.27 -36.32 40.99
CA PRO A 7 -27.21 -36.90 40.02
C PRO A 7 -27.72 -35.95 38.92
N SER A 8 -28.28 -36.59 37.90
CA SER A 8 -29.22 -36.07 36.90
C SER A 8 -30.61 -35.84 37.49
N GLY A 9 -31.23 -34.69 37.15
CA GLY A 9 -32.61 -34.34 37.50
C GLY A 9 -33.44 -34.00 36.26
N ARG A 10 -34.33 -34.91 35.87
CA ARG A 10 -35.49 -34.67 34.99
C ARG A 10 -36.58 -33.91 35.74
N ARG A 11 -37.37 -33.11 35.00
CA ARG A 11 -38.81 -32.69 35.16
C ARG A 11 -38.95 -31.28 34.57
N ILE A 12 -40.00 -30.82 33.88
CA ILE A 12 -41.35 -31.29 33.55
C ILE A 12 -41.83 -30.45 32.35
N LEU A 13 -42.69 -31.04 31.52
CA LEU A 13 -43.42 -30.42 30.42
C LEU A 13 -44.34 -29.28 30.90
N LEU A 14 -44.43 -28.19 30.12
CA LEU A 14 -45.67 -27.43 30.00
C LEU A 14 -46.07 -27.34 28.53
N ALA A 15 -47.22 -27.93 28.24
CA ALA A 15 -47.94 -27.83 27.00
C ALA A 15 -48.78 -26.54 27.01
N ALA A 16 -48.77 -25.79 25.91
CA ALA A 16 -49.81 -24.84 25.58
C ALA A 16 -50.24 -25.14 24.14
N ALA A 17 -51.45 -25.69 24.02
CA ALA A 17 -52.12 -25.95 22.76
C ALA A 17 -52.80 -24.67 22.27
N VAL A 18 -52.57 -24.31 21.01
CA VAL A 18 -53.47 -23.46 20.24
C VAL A 18 -53.70 -24.15 18.90
N ALA A 19 -54.94 -24.53 18.66
CA ALA A 19 -55.40 -25.17 17.45
C ALA A 19 -55.98 -24.12 16.50
N THR A 20 -55.56 -24.14 15.23
CA THR A 20 -56.38 -23.71 14.10
C THR A 20 -55.99 -24.51 12.86
N ALA A 21 -57.01 -25.13 12.27
CA ALA A 21 -56.94 -26.04 11.13
C ALA A 21 -56.72 -25.30 9.81
N THR A 22 -56.06 -25.94 8.83
CA THR A 22 -56.58 -26.10 7.45
C THR A 22 -55.66 -26.94 6.54
N ALA A 23 -56.32 -27.83 5.77
CA ALA A 23 -55.95 -28.45 4.50
C ALA A 23 -54.70 -29.33 4.38
N LEU A 24 -54.94 -30.66 4.39
CA LEU A 24 -54.04 -31.67 3.83
C LEU A 24 -53.92 -31.50 2.30
N ALA A 25 -52.71 -31.26 1.81
CA ALA A 25 -52.27 -31.68 0.49
C ALA A 25 -51.13 -32.70 0.68
N THR A 26 -51.39 -33.97 0.39
CA THR A 26 -50.40 -35.04 0.41
C THR A 26 -49.41 -34.85 -0.73
N THR A 27 -48.24 -34.28 -0.45
CA THR A 27 -47.08 -34.39 -1.33
C THR A 27 -46.27 -35.60 -0.88
N GLY A 28 -46.12 -36.59 -1.77
CA GLY A 28 -45.25 -37.74 -1.52
C GLY A 28 -43.79 -37.31 -1.37
N PRO A 29 -42.92 -38.16 -0.81
CA PRO A 29 -41.51 -37.84 -0.71
C PRO A 29 -40.93 -37.73 -2.12
N VAL A 30 -40.64 -36.50 -2.55
CA VAL A 30 -39.77 -36.23 -3.69
C VAL A 30 -38.37 -36.64 -3.23
N THR A 31 -37.91 -37.79 -3.70
CA THR A 31 -36.50 -38.13 -3.65
C THR A 31 -35.78 -37.11 -4.52
N ALA A 32 -35.10 -36.15 -3.89
CA ALA A 32 -34.15 -35.30 -4.58
C ALA A 32 -33.12 -36.23 -5.23
N ALA A 33 -33.01 -36.16 -6.56
CA ALA A 33 -31.89 -36.77 -7.26
C ALA A 33 -30.59 -36.20 -6.65
N PRO A 34 -29.56 -37.02 -6.40
CA PRO A 34 -28.29 -36.48 -5.96
C PRO A 34 -27.78 -35.54 -7.05
N ASP A 35 -27.51 -34.29 -6.68
CA ASP A 35 -26.72 -33.37 -7.50
C ASP A 35 -25.40 -34.08 -7.82
N THR A 36 -25.23 -34.52 -9.06
CA THR A 36 -23.95 -35.04 -9.56
C THR A 36 -23.06 -33.90 -10.04
N SER A 37 -22.98 -32.81 -9.27
CA SER A 37 -21.80 -31.96 -9.31
C SER A 37 -20.75 -32.68 -8.47
N ALA A 38 -19.71 -33.20 -9.13
CA ALA A 38 -18.53 -33.64 -8.39
C ALA A 38 -18.11 -32.49 -7.47
N PRO A 39 -17.80 -32.75 -6.17
CA PRO A 39 -17.27 -31.69 -5.32
C PRO A 39 -16.05 -31.11 -6.03
N ALA A 40 -16.03 -29.79 -6.21
CA ALA A 40 -14.89 -29.12 -6.83
C ALA A 40 -13.62 -29.62 -6.11
N SER A 41 -12.68 -30.19 -6.86
CA SER A 41 -11.46 -30.75 -6.29
C SER A 41 -10.75 -29.66 -5.49
N ASP A 42 -10.24 -29.98 -4.30
CA ASP A 42 -9.47 -29.06 -3.46
C ASP A 42 -8.34 -28.39 -4.27
N ARG A 43 -8.04 -27.11 -3.99
CA ARG A 43 -7.04 -26.28 -4.71
C ARG A 43 -5.70 -26.99 -4.86
N GLN A 44 -5.26 -27.72 -3.82
CA GLN A 44 -4.01 -28.49 -3.87
C GLN A 44 -4.01 -29.56 -4.97
N GLN A 45 -5.15 -30.24 -5.16
CA GLN A 45 -5.32 -31.28 -6.18
C GLN A 45 -5.36 -30.69 -7.59
N GLN A 46 -5.93 -29.48 -7.74
CA GLN A 46 -5.95 -28.77 -9.02
C GLN A 46 -4.51 -28.46 -9.50
N TYR A 47 -3.62 -28.02 -8.59
CA TYR A 47 -2.19 -27.88 -8.90
C TYR A 47 -1.53 -29.20 -9.27
N ALA A 48 -1.81 -30.27 -8.52
CA ALA A 48 -1.24 -31.59 -8.81
C ALA A 48 -1.67 -32.11 -10.20
N ALA A 49 -2.95 -31.95 -10.53
CA ALA A 49 -3.51 -32.35 -11.81
C ALA A 49 -2.91 -31.55 -12.98
N ALA A 50 -2.85 -30.21 -12.87
CA ALA A 50 -2.24 -29.37 -13.92
C ALA A 50 -0.73 -29.64 -14.08
N ALA A 51 -0.01 -29.83 -12.97
CA ALA A 51 1.40 -30.21 -12.99
C ALA A 51 1.63 -31.54 -13.74
N ALA A 52 0.79 -32.55 -13.47
CA ALA A 52 0.85 -33.84 -14.15
C ALA A 52 0.47 -33.73 -15.65
N GLU A 53 -0.59 -32.98 -15.97
CA GLU A 53 -1.10 -32.79 -17.33
C GLU A 53 -0.07 -32.12 -18.25
N TYR A 54 0.54 -31.02 -17.79
CA TYR A 54 1.47 -30.23 -18.60
C TYR A 54 2.94 -30.58 -18.38
N GLY A 55 3.23 -31.48 -17.43
CA GLY A 55 4.58 -31.95 -17.15
C GLY A 55 5.46 -30.88 -16.51
N VAL A 56 4.93 -30.17 -15.53
CA VAL A 56 5.67 -29.18 -14.70
C VAL A 56 5.83 -29.77 -13.29
N PRO A 57 7.00 -29.67 -12.63
CA PRO A 57 7.11 -30.02 -11.22
C PRO A 57 6.11 -29.24 -10.38
N GLN A 58 5.30 -29.93 -9.57
CA GLN A 58 4.21 -29.29 -8.82
C GLN A 58 4.71 -28.17 -7.90
N ASN A 59 5.89 -28.35 -7.28
CA ASN A 59 6.48 -27.33 -6.44
C ASN A 59 6.87 -26.07 -7.22
N VAL A 60 7.40 -26.19 -8.44
CA VAL A 60 7.68 -25.04 -9.32
C VAL A 60 6.39 -24.30 -9.67
N LEU A 61 5.33 -25.03 -10.05
CA LEU A 61 4.04 -24.42 -10.37
C LEU A 61 3.44 -23.67 -9.16
N LEU A 62 3.46 -24.31 -7.99
CA LEU A 62 3.03 -23.68 -6.73
C LEU A 62 3.90 -22.46 -6.38
N GLY A 63 5.21 -22.54 -6.58
CA GLY A 63 6.15 -21.46 -6.30
C GLY A 63 5.91 -20.24 -7.17
N VAL A 64 5.74 -20.43 -8.48
CA VAL A 64 5.36 -19.34 -9.41
C VAL A 64 4.04 -18.73 -8.98
N SER A 65 2.99 -19.56 -8.85
CA SER A 65 1.66 -19.07 -8.46
C SER A 65 1.64 -18.33 -7.12
N TYR A 66 2.50 -18.73 -6.17
CA TYR A 66 2.60 -18.04 -4.90
C TYR A 66 3.19 -16.64 -5.06
N LEU A 67 4.20 -16.47 -5.92
CA LEU A 67 4.81 -15.15 -6.20
C LEU A 67 3.92 -14.26 -7.07
N GLU A 68 3.00 -14.85 -7.81
CA GLU A 68 2.03 -14.12 -8.63
C GLU A 68 0.87 -13.57 -7.80
N SER A 69 0.15 -14.44 -7.08
CA SER A 69 -1.09 -14.07 -6.36
C SER A 69 -1.21 -14.65 -4.95
N ARG A 70 -0.16 -15.30 -4.43
CA ARG A 70 -0.23 -16.07 -3.18
C ARG A 70 -1.30 -17.18 -3.21
N TRP A 71 -1.56 -17.71 -4.42
CA TRP A 71 -2.60 -18.68 -4.76
C TRP A 71 -4.05 -18.18 -4.75
N ASP A 72 -4.26 -16.88 -4.55
CA ASP A 72 -5.60 -16.31 -4.48
C ASP A 72 -6.26 -16.19 -5.85
N THR A 73 -7.58 -16.19 -5.82
CA THR A 73 -8.45 -16.01 -6.99
C THR A 73 -8.81 -14.54 -7.22
N HIS A 74 -8.71 -13.74 -6.16
CA HIS A 74 -9.14 -12.34 -6.09
C HIS A 74 -10.57 -12.15 -6.61
N THR A 75 -11.45 -13.12 -6.34
CA THR A 75 -12.85 -13.18 -6.82
C THR A 75 -13.00 -12.94 -8.34
N GLY A 76 -12.01 -13.35 -9.13
CA GLY A 76 -11.97 -13.16 -10.58
C GLY A 76 -11.69 -11.71 -11.00
N GLN A 77 -11.28 -10.84 -10.07
CA GLN A 77 -10.90 -9.46 -10.36
C GLN A 77 -9.44 -9.40 -10.82
N PRO A 78 -9.12 -8.49 -11.76
CA PRO A 78 -7.76 -8.29 -12.22
C PRO A 78 -6.88 -7.63 -11.15
N SER A 79 -5.59 -7.94 -11.20
CA SER A 79 -4.53 -7.16 -10.54
C SER A 79 -4.36 -5.79 -11.22
N THR A 80 -3.55 -4.93 -10.62
CA THR A 80 -3.19 -3.63 -11.25
C THR A 80 -2.56 -3.81 -12.62
N SER A 81 -1.82 -4.89 -12.86
CA SER A 81 -1.25 -5.23 -14.16
C SER A 81 -2.16 -6.11 -15.04
N GLY A 82 -3.46 -6.22 -14.71
CA GLY A 82 -4.45 -6.90 -15.54
C GLY A 82 -4.38 -8.43 -15.49
N GLY A 83 -3.74 -8.98 -14.46
CA GLY A 83 -3.59 -10.41 -14.23
C GLY A 83 -4.76 -11.02 -13.48
N TYR A 84 -5.18 -12.22 -13.88
CA TYR A 84 -6.31 -12.93 -13.26
C TYR A 84 -5.89 -14.24 -12.60
N GLY A 85 -6.55 -14.54 -11.48
CA GLY A 85 -6.51 -15.84 -10.81
C GLY A 85 -5.14 -16.26 -10.25
N PRO A 86 -5.02 -17.51 -9.80
CA PRO A 86 -3.83 -17.98 -9.09
C PRO A 86 -2.51 -17.87 -9.88
N MET A 87 -2.56 -17.97 -11.20
CA MET A 87 -1.39 -17.91 -12.07
C MET A 87 -1.14 -16.51 -12.65
N HIS A 88 -1.95 -15.51 -12.28
CA HIS A 88 -1.88 -14.13 -12.78
C HIS A 88 -1.76 -14.10 -14.32
N LEU A 89 -2.78 -14.64 -14.99
CA LEU A 89 -2.83 -14.60 -16.44
C LEU A 89 -3.27 -13.20 -16.87
N THR A 90 -2.33 -12.42 -17.38
CA THR A 90 -2.50 -11.02 -17.82
C THR A 90 -3.28 -10.91 -19.12
N ASP A 91 -4.17 -9.92 -19.17
CA ASP A 91 -4.97 -9.56 -20.33
C ASP A 91 -4.80 -8.09 -20.70
N ALA A 92 -4.08 -7.85 -21.81
CA ALA A 92 -3.83 -6.52 -22.33
C ALA A 92 -5.12 -5.77 -22.70
N ALA A 93 -6.19 -6.46 -23.10
CA ALA A 93 -7.46 -5.80 -23.45
C ALA A 93 -8.09 -5.13 -22.22
N HIS A 94 -7.95 -5.74 -21.03
CA HIS A 94 -8.39 -5.13 -19.79
C HIS A 94 -7.60 -3.85 -19.47
N ILE A 95 -6.26 -3.92 -19.58
CA ILE A 95 -5.38 -2.75 -19.37
C ILE A 95 -5.72 -1.60 -20.32
N LEU A 96 -6.01 -1.92 -21.59
CA LEU A 96 -6.42 -0.94 -22.60
C LEU A 96 -7.78 -0.30 -22.29
N ALA A 97 -8.71 -1.04 -21.69
CA ALA A 97 -10.05 -0.56 -21.38
C ALA A 97 -10.09 0.34 -20.13
N THR A 98 -9.13 0.20 -19.22
CA THR A 98 -9.06 0.99 -17.97
C THR A 98 -8.43 2.37 -18.24
N PRO A 99 -9.12 3.50 -18.02
CA PRO A 99 -8.51 4.84 -18.11
C PRO A 99 -7.35 5.01 -17.12
N GLY A 100 -6.31 5.81 -17.43
CA GLY A 100 -5.17 6.03 -16.51
C GLY A 100 -5.07 7.48 -16.09
N SER A 101 -4.90 7.80 -14.80
CA SER A 101 -5.11 9.13 -14.18
C SER A 101 -4.03 10.14 -14.47
N ALA A 102 -4.43 11.41 -14.36
CA ALA A 102 -3.48 12.46 -14.03
C ALA A 102 -2.93 12.17 -12.63
N HIS A 103 -1.61 12.27 -12.50
CA HIS A 103 -0.87 12.09 -11.25
C HIS A 103 -0.98 13.30 -10.30
N VAL A 104 -1.44 14.44 -10.81
CA VAL A 104 -1.47 15.73 -10.11
C VAL A 104 -2.76 16.47 -10.46
N ASP A 105 -3.39 17.10 -9.46
CA ASP A 105 -4.58 17.94 -9.68
C ASP A 105 -4.22 19.33 -10.25
N GLU A 106 -5.13 19.98 -10.99
CA GLU A 106 -4.86 21.22 -11.77
C GLU A 106 -4.35 22.43 -10.96
N ASP A 107 -4.58 22.45 -9.65
CA ASP A 107 -4.17 23.52 -8.73
C ASP A 107 -3.21 23.04 -7.62
N GLU A 108 -2.64 21.85 -7.77
CA GLU A 108 -1.70 21.28 -6.81
C GLU A 108 -0.28 21.80 -7.00
N ASP A 109 0.41 22.08 -5.89
CA ASP A 109 1.86 22.30 -5.86
C ASP A 109 2.59 21.08 -5.27
N PRO A 110 3.22 20.22 -6.10
CA PRO A 110 3.90 19.02 -5.64
C PRO A 110 5.17 19.30 -4.80
N ARG A 111 5.72 20.53 -4.86
CA ARG A 111 6.82 20.94 -3.97
C ARG A 111 6.31 21.14 -2.54
N GLY A 112 5.11 21.70 -2.41
CA GLY A 112 4.56 22.15 -1.13
C GLY A 112 5.45 23.21 -0.47
N ASP A 113 6.00 24.12 -1.27
CA ASP A 113 6.94 25.16 -0.85
C ASP A 113 6.35 26.56 -1.13
N ASP A 114 5.74 27.15 -0.10
CA ASP A 114 5.09 28.47 -0.17
C ASP A 114 6.04 29.59 -0.65
N SER A 115 7.36 29.39 -0.57
CA SER A 115 8.35 30.39 -1.02
C SER A 115 8.54 30.41 -2.53
N ARG A 116 8.13 29.35 -3.23
CA ARG A 116 8.27 29.16 -4.68
C ARG A 116 7.21 28.17 -5.18
N PRO A 117 5.94 28.59 -5.28
CA PRO A 117 4.86 27.70 -5.70
C PRO A 117 5.13 27.13 -7.09
N LEU A 118 4.95 25.83 -7.31
CA LEU A 118 4.94 25.24 -8.65
C LEU A 118 3.51 25.18 -9.17
N LYS A 119 3.28 25.65 -10.39
CA LYS A 119 2.08 25.34 -11.13
C LYS A 119 2.49 24.59 -12.39
N LEU A 120 2.12 23.32 -12.46
CA LEU A 120 2.35 22.51 -13.64
C LEU A 120 1.35 22.91 -14.73
N ASP A 121 1.79 22.90 -15.99
CA ASP A 121 0.87 23.02 -17.12
C ASP A 121 -0.07 21.79 -17.09
N PRO A 122 -1.40 21.98 -17.07
CA PRO A 122 -2.35 20.86 -17.15
C PRO A 122 -2.10 19.92 -18.32
N ALA A 123 -1.56 20.40 -19.44
CA ALA A 123 -1.19 19.56 -20.58
C ALA A 123 0.04 18.66 -20.28
N THR A 124 0.96 19.13 -19.43
CA THR A 124 2.12 18.37 -18.95
C THR A 124 1.71 17.41 -17.83
N ALA A 125 0.79 17.81 -16.96
CA ALA A 125 0.25 16.97 -15.87
C ALA A 125 -0.76 15.91 -16.33
N ALA A 126 -1.35 16.08 -17.51
CA ALA A 126 -2.15 15.06 -18.14
C ALA A 126 -1.31 13.80 -18.39
N ALA A 127 -1.87 12.62 -18.08
CA ALA A 127 -1.24 11.36 -18.42
C ALA A 127 -0.82 11.34 -19.90
N PRO A 128 0.40 10.85 -20.24
CA PRO A 128 0.80 10.67 -21.62
C PRO A 128 -0.30 9.89 -22.37
N LYS A 129 -0.68 10.36 -23.55
CA LYS A 129 -1.59 9.59 -24.42
C LYS A 129 -0.95 8.22 -24.60
N ARG A 130 -1.69 7.15 -24.30
CA ARG A 130 -1.25 5.78 -24.56
C ARG A 130 -1.08 5.59 -26.06
N GLU A 131 0.08 5.94 -26.60
CA GLU A 131 0.44 5.63 -27.97
C GLU A 131 0.75 4.13 -28.03
N THR A 132 -0.28 3.32 -28.23
CA THR A 132 -0.18 1.85 -28.31
C THR A 132 0.79 1.46 -29.42
N PRO A 133 1.60 0.40 -29.22
CA PRO A 133 1.06 -0.95 -29.20
C PRO A 133 1.43 -1.71 -27.92
N LEU A 134 0.44 -2.16 -27.14
CA LEU A 134 0.63 -3.24 -26.17
C LEU A 134 0.54 -4.57 -26.92
N PRO A 135 1.70 -5.11 -27.33
CA PRO A 135 1.95 -6.51 -27.10
C PRO A 135 3.40 -6.72 -26.62
N SER A 136 3.70 -6.34 -25.37
CA SER A 136 4.71 -7.11 -24.65
C SER A 136 4.09 -8.48 -24.36
N ALA A 137 4.85 -9.56 -24.58
CA ALA A 137 4.39 -10.92 -24.28
C ALA A 137 3.92 -11.07 -22.82
N SER A 138 4.39 -10.19 -21.93
CA SER A 138 4.03 -10.10 -20.52
C SER A 138 2.60 -9.65 -20.23
N LEU A 139 1.89 -9.05 -21.19
CA LEU A 139 0.51 -8.61 -21.03
C LEU A 139 -0.48 -9.48 -21.79
N GLN A 140 -0.02 -10.53 -22.48
CA GLN A 140 -0.85 -11.42 -23.32
C GLN A 140 -0.77 -12.89 -22.87
N THR A 141 -0.40 -13.15 -21.62
CA THR A 141 -0.29 -14.53 -21.11
C THR A 141 -1.65 -15.24 -21.08
N LEU A 142 -2.76 -14.52 -20.91
CA LEU A 142 -4.11 -15.11 -20.96
C LEU A 142 -4.46 -15.67 -22.34
N ASP A 143 -4.19 -14.92 -23.42
CA ASP A 143 -4.44 -15.38 -24.79
C ASP A 143 -3.54 -16.56 -25.18
N ALA A 144 -2.28 -16.52 -24.74
CA ALA A 144 -1.35 -17.62 -24.93
C ALA A 144 -1.80 -18.88 -24.16
N ALA A 145 -2.29 -18.73 -22.93
CA ALA A 145 -2.87 -19.81 -22.15
C ALA A 145 -4.14 -20.38 -22.79
N ALA A 146 -5.03 -19.53 -23.33
CA ALA A 146 -6.22 -19.95 -24.06
C ALA A 146 -5.85 -20.82 -25.27
N THR A 147 -4.86 -20.38 -26.04
CA THR A 147 -4.34 -21.13 -27.20
C THR A 147 -3.74 -22.48 -26.79
N LEU A 148 -2.95 -22.52 -25.72
CA LEU A 148 -2.26 -23.74 -25.28
C LEU A 148 -3.20 -24.77 -24.66
N THR A 149 -4.30 -24.33 -24.03
CA THR A 149 -5.25 -25.20 -23.32
C THR A 149 -6.52 -25.52 -24.12
N GLY A 150 -6.84 -24.69 -25.13
CA GLY A 150 -8.11 -24.74 -25.85
C GLY A 150 -9.31 -24.19 -25.05
N LEU A 151 -9.07 -23.56 -23.90
CA LEU A 151 -10.09 -22.93 -23.06
C LEU A 151 -10.35 -21.50 -23.52
N ASP A 152 -11.57 -21.01 -23.31
CA ASP A 152 -11.89 -19.61 -23.60
C ASP A 152 -11.37 -18.66 -22.50
N ALA A 153 -11.17 -17.40 -22.88
CA ALA A 153 -10.64 -16.36 -22.01
C ALA A 153 -11.51 -16.11 -20.76
N GLY A 154 -12.84 -16.18 -20.87
CA GLY A 154 -13.73 -15.97 -19.74
C GLY A 154 -13.54 -17.03 -18.66
N THR A 155 -13.43 -18.28 -19.08
CA THR A 155 -13.13 -19.41 -18.18
C THR A 155 -11.76 -19.23 -17.51
N LEU A 156 -10.71 -18.84 -18.23
CA LEU A 156 -9.39 -18.59 -17.63
C LEU A 156 -9.35 -17.44 -16.62
N ARG A 157 -10.23 -16.42 -16.76
CA ARG A 157 -10.35 -15.31 -15.79
C ARG A 157 -11.06 -15.72 -14.50
N THR A 158 -12.05 -16.61 -14.61
CA THR A 158 -13.05 -16.83 -13.54
C THR A 158 -13.02 -18.21 -12.90
N ASP A 159 -12.53 -19.23 -13.61
CA ASP A 159 -12.35 -20.58 -13.08
C ASP A 159 -10.89 -20.76 -12.65
N PRO A 160 -10.63 -20.88 -11.34
CA PRO A 160 -9.28 -21.04 -10.83
C PRO A 160 -8.57 -22.33 -11.28
N ALA A 161 -9.29 -23.44 -11.51
CA ALA A 161 -8.69 -24.68 -12.01
C ALA A 161 -8.22 -24.52 -13.47
N ALA A 162 -9.04 -23.87 -14.29
CA ALA A 162 -8.68 -23.50 -15.65
C ALA A 162 -7.47 -22.56 -15.68
N ASN A 163 -7.46 -21.55 -14.81
CA ASN A 163 -6.35 -20.61 -14.68
C ASN A 163 -5.03 -21.31 -14.32
N ILE A 164 -5.06 -22.24 -13.36
CA ILE A 164 -3.91 -23.08 -12.98
C ILE A 164 -3.41 -23.93 -14.16
N ARG A 165 -4.33 -24.54 -14.93
CA ARG A 165 -3.99 -25.28 -16.16
C ARG A 165 -3.33 -24.37 -17.20
N GLY A 166 -3.86 -23.15 -17.38
CA GLY A 166 -3.31 -22.13 -18.27
C GLY A 166 -1.86 -21.75 -17.92
N GLY A 167 -1.59 -21.44 -16.66
CA GLY A 167 -0.24 -21.12 -16.18
C GLY A 167 0.73 -22.31 -16.29
N ALA A 168 0.27 -23.53 -16.00
CA ALA A 168 1.07 -24.74 -16.19
C ALA A 168 1.42 -24.99 -17.66
N ALA A 169 0.46 -24.77 -18.57
CA ALA A 169 0.66 -24.88 -20.01
C ALA A 169 1.70 -23.86 -20.52
N LEU A 170 1.64 -22.61 -20.03
CA LEU A 170 2.62 -21.58 -20.35
C LEU A 170 4.03 -21.97 -19.90
N LEU A 171 4.20 -22.36 -18.63
CA LEU A 171 5.50 -22.80 -18.10
C LEU A 171 6.08 -23.95 -18.93
N ALA A 172 5.26 -24.96 -19.23
CA ALA A 172 5.69 -26.10 -20.05
C ALA A 172 6.08 -25.67 -21.48
N SER A 173 5.33 -24.74 -22.08
CA SER A 173 5.65 -24.16 -23.39
C SER A 173 7.00 -23.45 -23.37
N TYR A 174 7.24 -22.62 -22.35
CA TYR A 174 8.51 -21.90 -22.17
C TYR A 174 9.69 -22.86 -21.98
N GLN A 175 9.52 -23.90 -21.16
CA GLN A 175 10.54 -24.92 -20.94
C GLN A 175 10.91 -25.66 -22.23
N LYS A 176 9.91 -26.05 -23.04
CA LYS A 176 10.12 -26.68 -24.35
C LYS A 176 10.87 -25.76 -25.31
N ALA A 177 10.45 -24.49 -25.41
CA ALA A 177 11.09 -23.50 -26.27
C ALA A 177 12.56 -23.27 -25.90
N LEU A 178 12.91 -23.40 -24.62
CA LEU A 178 14.28 -23.29 -24.11
C LEU A 178 15.09 -24.59 -24.26
N GLY A 179 14.49 -25.65 -24.79
CA GLY A 179 15.07 -26.99 -24.96
C GLY A 179 15.37 -27.69 -23.63
N GLY A 180 14.65 -27.33 -22.56
CA GLY A 180 14.78 -27.95 -21.24
C GLY A 180 13.97 -29.24 -21.12
N PRO A 181 14.26 -30.09 -20.11
CA PRO A 181 13.47 -31.28 -19.87
C PRO A 181 12.05 -30.91 -19.39
N VAL A 182 11.06 -31.70 -19.80
CA VAL A 182 9.66 -31.61 -19.36
C VAL A 182 9.22 -32.91 -18.66
N GLY A 183 8.21 -32.82 -17.81
CA GLY A 183 7.66 -33.90 -17.03
C GLY A 183 7.55 -33.53 -15.55
N ALA A 184 6.48 -33.95 -14.88
CA ALA A 184 6.22 -33.59 -13.48
C ALA A 184 7.29 -34.10 -12.49
N GLY A 185 8.04 -35.14 -12.87
CA GLY A 185 9.16 -35.68 -12.10
C GLY A 185 10.54 -35.14 -12.50
N THR A 186 10.62 -34.12 -13.36
CA THR A 186 11.90 -33.48 -13.70
C THR A 186 12.45 -32.66 -12.54
N ASP A 187 13.77 -32.49 -12.51
CA ASP A 187 14.43 -31.69 -11.48
C ASP A 187 13.91 -30.24 -11.51
N PRO A 188 13.32 -29.73 -10.41
CA PRO A 188 12.91 -28.33 -10.31
C PRO A 188 13.99 -27.34 -10.73
N ALA A 189 15.28 -27.62 -10.43
CA ALA A 189 16.40 -26.77 -10.79
C ALA A 189 16.46 -26.41 -12.29
N ALA A 190 16.07 -27.35 -13.15
CA ALA A 190 16.14 -27.20 -14.61
C ALA A 190 15.07 -26.25 -15.19
N TRP A 191 14.13 -25.76 -14.36
CA TRP A 191 13.03 -24.90 -14.79
C TRP A 191 13.31 -23.40 -14.62
N TYR A 192 14.47 -23.03 -14.08
CA TYR A 192 14.77 -21.64 -13.69
C TYR A 192 14.57 -20.64 -14.83
N ALA A 193 15.06 -20.93 -16.04
CA ALA A 193 14.90 -20.03 -17.17
C ALA A 193 13.43 -19.93 -17.68
N ALA A 194 12.63 -20.99 -17.54
CA ALA A 194 11.20 -20.94 -17.85
C ALA A 194 10.41 -20.13 -16.82
N VAL A 195 10.76 -20.26 -15.53
CA VAL A 195 10.25 -19.40 -14.45
C VAL A 195 10.64 -17.94 -14.68
N ALA A 196 11.90 -17.68 -15.04
CA ALA A 196 12.38 -16.34 -15.36
C ALA A 196 11.58 -15.73 -16.53
N ARG A 197 11.30 -16.50 -17.58
CA ARG A 197 10.43 -16.09 -18.68
C ARG A 197 8.99 -15.79 -18.26
N TYR A 198 8.48 -16.53 -17.28
CA TYR A 198 7.10 -16.39 -16.80
C TYR A 198 6.81 -15.00 -16.25
N SER A 199 7.80 -14.36 -15.60
CA SER A 199 7.69 -12.98 -15.08
C SER A 199 7.26 -11.94 -16.10
N GLY A 200 7.44 -12.21 -17.40
CA GLY A 200 7.20 -11.23 -18.44
C GLY A 200 8.21 -10.06 -18.45
N ALA A 201 9.28 -10.15 -17.69
CA ALA A 201 10.32 -9.13 -17.67
C ALA A 201 10.95 -8.91 -19.04
N ASP A 202 11.23 -7.64 -19.35
CA ASP A 202 11.95 -7.22 -20.56
C ASP A 202 13.48 -7.20 -20.37
N THR A 203 13.96 -7.27 -19.12
CA THR A 203 15.38 -7.32 -18.76
C THR A 203 15.78 -8.68 -18.18
N ALA A 204 17.01 -9.10 -18.43
CA ALA A 204 17.57 -10.33 -17.87
C ALA A 204 17.63 -10.30 -16.34
N ASP A 205 17.91 -9.13 -15.75
CA ASP A 205 18.00 -8.95 -14.31
C ASP A 205 16.63 -9.07 -13.62
N ALA A 206 15.56 -8.52 -14.20
CA ALA A 206 14.19 -8.69 -13.68
C ALA A 206 13.69 -10.13 -13.80
N ALA A 207 13.92 -10.76 -14.95
CA ALA A 207 13.59 -12.17 -15.14
C ALA A 207 14.31 -13.06 -14.12
N ALA A 208 15.60 -12.81 -13.89
CA ALA A 208 16.40 -13.52 -12.91
C ALA A 208 15.96 -13.22 -11.47
N ALA A 209 15.64 -11.97 -11.13
CA ALA A 209 15.19 -11.59 -9.80
C ALA A 209 13.87 -12.28 -9.43
N PHE A 210 12.88 -12.28 -10.33
CA PHE A 210 11.62 -13.01 -10.13
C PHE A 210 11.87 -14.51 -9.92
N ALA A 211 12.70 -15.12 -10.77
CA ALA A 211 13.04 -16.54 -10.61
C ALA A 211 13.80 -16.81 -9.30
N ASP A 212 14.68 -15.91 -8.87
CA ASP A 212 15.35 -16.01 -7.57
C ASP A 212 14.36 -15.98 -6.41
N GLU A 213 13.34 -15.10 -6.46
CA GLU A 213 12.27 -15.08 -5.46
C GLU A 213 11.48 -16.39 -5.42
N VAL A 214 11.12 -16.94 -6.58
CA VAL A 214 10.41 -18.23 -6.65
C VAL A 214 11.25 -19.32 -5.99
N TYR A 215 12.55 -19.40 -6.27
CA TYR A 215 13.40 -20.44 -5.71
C TYR A 215 13.72 -20.23 -4.23
N ASP A 216 13.87 -18.99 -3.78
CA ASP A 216 13.95 -18.66 -2.36
C ASP A 216 12.65 -19.10 -1.64
N GLN A 217 11.49 -18.94 -2.29
CA GLN A 217 10.20 -19.39 -1.78
C GLN A 217 10.05 -20.93 -1.80
N LEU A 218 10.56 -21.62 -2.81
CA LEU A 218 10.65 -23.09 -2.82
C LEU A 218 11.43 -23.59 -1.61
N GLY A 219 12.58 -22.98 -1.31
CA GLY A 219 13.42 -23.35 -0.18
C GLY A 219 12.77 -23.09 1.18
N GLN A 220 11.94 -22.05 1.29
CA GLN A 220 11.21 -21.71 2.52
C GLN A 220 9.93 -22.56 2.71
N GLY A 221 9.28 -22.93 1.62
CA GLY A 221 7.92 -23.47 1.66
C GLY A 221 6.89 -22.41 2.08
N ALA A 222 5.61 -22.78 2.03
CA ALA A 222 4.51 -21.95 2.54
C ALA A 222 3.25 -22.82 2.77
N THR A 223 2.43 -22.43 3.74
CA THR A 223 1.06 -22.94 3.89
C THR A 223 0.14 -21.76 4.14
N ARG A 224 -0.98 -21.69 3.41
CA ARG A 224 -1.95 -20.60 3.53
C ARG A 224 -3.37 -21.09 3.21
N THR A 225 -4.35 -20.43 3.82
CA THR A 225 -5.74 -20.46 3.36
C THR A 225 -5.95 -19.28 2.41
N THR A 226 -6.36 -19.58 1.18
CA THR A 226 -6.63 -18.58 0.13
C THR A 226 -7.88 -17.76 0.42
N ASP A 227 -8.08 -16.71 -0.36
CA ASP A 227 -9.24 -15.80 -0.28
C ASP A 227 -10.60 -16.48 -0.49
N ASP A 228 -10.62 -17.63 -1.17
CA ASP A 228 -11.78 -18.52 -1.38
C ASP A 228 -11.83 -19.71 -0.39
N GLY A 229 -11.01 -19.69 0.67
CA GLY A 229 -11.07 -20.64 1.79
C GLY A 229 -10.34 -21.97 1.54
N GLN A 230 -9.58 -22.11 0.45
CA GLN A 230 -8.85 -23.33 0.13
C GLN A 230 -7.50 -23.37 0.85
N ARG A 231 -7.10 -24.54 1.36
CA ARG A 231 -5.80 -24.69 2.02
C ARG A 231 -4.76 -25.20 1.03
N VAL A 232 -3.72 -24.40 0.80
CA VAL A 232 -2.63 -24.75 -0.12
C VAL A 232 -1.31 -24.84 0.64
N THR A 233 -0.48 -25.80 0.27
CA THR A 233 0.85 -26.01 0.84
C THR A 233 1.89 -26.24 -0.25
N LEU A 234 2.94 -25.43 -0.20
CA LEU A 234 4.22 -25.64 -0.86
C LEU A 234 5.20 -26.19 0.18
N ALA A 235 5.54 -27.47 0.05
CA ALA A 235 6.55 -28.07 0.89
C ALA A 235 7.94 -27.48 0.57
N ALA A 236 8.69 -27.14 1.62
CA ALA A 236 10.05 -26.62 1.49
C ALA A 236 10.93 -27.62 0.72
N THR A 237 11.45 -27.18 -0.42
CA THR A 237 12.32 -27.97 -1.30
C THR A 237 13.49 -27.10 -1.73
N ALA A 238 14.70 -27.43 -1.28
CA ALA A 238 15.90 -26.77 -1.75
C ALA A 238 16.25 -27.25 -3.16
N ALA A 239 16.09 -26.38 -4.15
CA ALA A 239 16.55 -26.60 -5.52
C ALA A 239 17.64 -25.58 -5.84
N LYS A 240 18.82 -26.05 -6.27
CA LYS A 240 19.88 -25.16 -6.73
C LYS A 240 19.57 -24.73 -8.17
N PRO A 241 19.25 -23.46 -8.45
CA PRO A 241 18.75 -23.09 -9.77
C PRO A 241 19.78 -23.29 -10.89
N ASP A 242 19.37 -23.89 -12.01
CA ASP A 242 20.18 -23.98 -13.23
C ASP A 242 20.00 -22.71 -14.10
N ARG A 243 20.98 -21.81 -14.02
CA ARG A 243 20.97 -20.55 -14.76
C ARG A 243 21.52 -20.65 -16.19
N SER A 244 22.00 -21.82 -16.61
CA SER A 244 22.73 -21.99 -17.89
C SER A 244 21.91 -21.60 -19.13
N ARG A 245 20.58 -21.61 -19.02
CA ARG A 245 19.64 -21.27 -20.10
C ARG A 245 19.11 -19.84 -20.04
N LEU A 246 19.43 -19.07 -19.00
CA LEU A 246 18.88 -17.71 -18.83
C LEU A 246 19.23 -16.80 -20.02
N ALA A 247 20.47 -16.89 -20.52
CA ALA A 247 20.92 -16.12 -21.69
C ALA A 247 20.13 -16.42 -22.97
N ARG A 248 19.46 -17.59 -23.07
CA ARG A 248 18.64 -17.95 -24.24
C ARG A 248 17.33 -17.17 -24.31
N LEU A 249 16.96 -16.44 -23.25
CA LEU A 249 15.81 -15.54 -23.29
C LEU A 249 16.05 -14.32 -24.19
N GLY A 250 17.31 -13.97 -24.48
CA GLY A 250 17.64 -12.86 -25.36
C GLY A 250 17.18 -11.49 -24.84
N LEU A 251 17.01 -11.35 -23.53
CA LEU A 251 16.56 -10.11 -22.88
C LEU A 251 17.69 -9.08 -22.84
N ARG A 252 17.32 -7.80 -22.81
CA ARG A 252 18.30 -6.71 -22.63
C ARG A 252 18.85 -6.73 -21.19
N ASN A 253 20.01 -6.11 -20.98
CA ASN A 253 20.52 -5.85 -19.64
C ASN A 253 20.00 -4.50 -19.15
N ALA A 254 19.72 -4.39 -17.85
CA ALA A 254 19.35 -3.11 -17.24
C ALA A 254 20.58 -2.19 -17.14
N GLU A 255 20.40 -0.89 -17.33
CA GLU A 255 21.46 0.09 -17.11
C GLU A 255 21.71 0.26 -15.60
N ARG A 256 22.87 -0.21 -15.14
CA ARG A 256 23.27 -0.14 -13.72
C ARG A 256 24.61 0.59 -13.57
N PRO A 257 24.62 1.93 -13.69
CA PRO A 257 25.85 2.70 -13.52
C PRO A 257 26.33 2.66 -12.06
N ASP A 258 27.60 3.03 -11.85
CA ASP A 258 28.16 3.20 -10.52
C ASP A 258 27.32 4.20 -9.71
N GLY A 259 27.07 3.86 -8.44
CA GLY A 259 26.26 4.68 -7.53
C GLY A 259 24.75 4.51 -7.68
N LEU A 260 24.23 3.55 -8.45
CA LEU A 260 22.84 3.10 -8.32
C LEU A 260 22.60 2.56 -6.90
N GLU A 261 21.50 2.96 -6.26
CA GLU A 261 21.31 2.78 -4.81
C GLU A 261 20.42 1.59 -4.44
N CYS A 262 19.82 0.96 -5.44
CA CYS A 262 19.12 -0.30 -5.28
C CYS A 262 20.08 -1.45 -4.90
N PRO A 263 19.67 -2.36 -4.00
CA PRO A 263 20.36 -3.62 -3.77
C PRO A 263 20.66 -4.39 -5.07
N VAL A 264 21.81 -5.06 -5.14
CA VAL A 264 22.25 -5.81 -6.33
C VAL A 264 21.34 -6.99 -6.71
N ARG A 265 20.59 -7.54 -5.74
CA ARG A 265 19.65 -8.64 -5.99
C ARG A 265 18.26 -8.16 -6.44
N LEU A 266 18.03 -6.84 -6.49
CA LEU A 266 16.81 -6.28 -7.05
C LEU A 266 17.06 -5.83 -8.48
N ALA A 267 16.14 -6.17 -9.37
CA ALA A 267 16.13 -5.65 -10.72
C ALA A 267 15.80 -4.17 -10.67
N CYS A 268 16.83 -3.37 -10.90
CA CYS A 268 16.77 -1.93 -10.79
C CYS A 268 17.63 -1.30 -11.87
N GLU A 269 17.09 -0.27 -12.50
CA GLU A 269 17.72 0.46 -13.59
C GLU A 269 17.78 1.95 -13.25
N TRP A 270 18.83 2.62 -13.72
CA TRP A 270 18.90 4.06 -13.68
C TRP A 270 18.10 4.65 -14.85
N ILE A 271 17.01 5.36 -14.56
CA ILE A 271 16.24 6.11 -15.55
C ILE A 271 16.09 7.52 -14.99
N PRO A 272 17.01 8.46 -15.26
CA PRO A 272 17.09 9.71 -14.51
C PRO A 272 15.85 10.59 -14.68
N ALA A 273 15.43 11.22 -13.57
CA ALA A 273 14.67 12.46 -13.64
C ALA A 273 15.64 13.58 -14.02
N PRO A 274 15.45 14.30 -15.15
CA PRO A 274 16.39 15.33 -15.56
C PRO A 274 16.41 16.51 -14.56
N TYR A 275 17.61 17.02 -14.28
CA TYR A 275 17.80 18.28 -13.57
C TYR A 275 18.21 19.33 -14.60
N GLU A 276 17.24 20.11 -15.08
CA GLU A 276 17.41 21.03 -16.19
C GLU A 276 16.73 22.37 -15.88
N GLN A 277 17.41 23.46 -16.25
CA GLN A 277 16.87 24.81 -16.22
C GLN A 277 15.99 25.04 -17.47
N LEU A 278 14.77 25.55 -17.25
CA LEU A 278 13.71 25.65 -18.26
C LEU A 278 13.62 27.04 -18.90
N SER A 279 14.12 28.08 -18.23
CA SER A 279 14.22 29.43 -18.77
C SER A 279 15.41 30.21 -18.20
N ASP A 280 15.61 31.46 -18.59
CA ASP A 280 16.70 32.31 -18.07
C ASP A 280 16.55 32.61 -16.56
N ASP A 281 15.37 32.39 -15.97
CA ASP A 281 15.17 32.45 -14.53
C ASP A 281 15.79 31.20 -13.86
N PRO A 282 16.82 31.33 -13.01
CA PRO A 282 17.40 30.17 -12.34
C PRO A 282 16.43 29.50 -11.37
N GLY A 283 15.29 30.12 -11.00
CA GLY A 283 14.21 29.49 -10.23
C GLY A 283 13.29 28.58 -11.05
N ASP A 284 13.41 28.60 -12.37
CA ASP A 284 12.59 27.82 -13.31
C ASP A 284 13.36 26.60 -13.81
N TYR A 285 13.24 25.50 -13.06
CA TYR A 285 13.81 24.19 -13.35
C TYR A 285 12.83 23.12 -12.86
N GLY A 286 13.01 21.87 -13.30
CA GLY A 286 12.08 20.80 -12.95
C GLY A 286 12.64 19.67 -12.08
N ASN A 287 11.73 18.73 -11.82
CA ASN A 287 11.85 17.46 -11.12
C ASN A 287 12.19 17.50 -9.63
N HIS A 288 13.33 18.09 -9.28
CA HIS A 288 13.93 17.88 -7.96
C HIS A 288 14.93 18.97 -7.60
N ASP A 289 15.38 18.96 -6.35
CA ASP A 289 16.46 19.84 -5.88
C ASP A 289 17.69 19.04 -5.50
N LEU A 290 18.87 19.55 -5.89
CA LEU A 290 20.13 18.99 -5.44
C LEU A 290 20.30 19.19 -3.92
N ALA A 291 20.90 18.21 -3.26
CA ALA A 291 21.19 18.21 -1.83
C ALA A 291 22.36 17.25 -1.49
N ASP A 292 22.75 17.22 -0.21
CA ASP A 292 23.75 16.29 0.34
C ASP A 292 23.18 15.51 1.56
N ARG A 293 22.00 14.91 1.40
CA ARG A 293 21.39 14.05 2.45
C ARG A 293 22.10 12.69 2.51
N PRO A 294 22.25 12.06 3.69
CA PRO A 294 21.80 12.51 5.00
C PRO A 294 22.79 13.45 5.71
N LYS A 295 23.91 13.85 5.08
CA LYS A 295 24.97 14.63 5.74
C LYS A 295 24.48 16.00 6.19
N GLN A 296 23.77 16.69 5.30
CA GLN A 296 23.27 18.04 5.58
C GLN A 296 21.93 18.05 6.28
N GLN A 297 21.10 17.01 6.10
CA GLN A 297 19.77 16.88 6.71
C GLN A 297 19.40 15.40 6.75
N LYS A 298 18.90 14.93 7.89
CA LYS A 298 18.49 13.53 8.05
C LYS A 298 17.29 13.21 7.16
N ILE A 299 17.32 12.04 6.55
CA ILE A 299 16.15 11.44 5.90
C ILE A 299 15.36 10.73 7.00
N GLU A 300 14.15 11.22 7.25
CA GLU A 300 13.26 10.75 8.32
C GLU A 300 12.18 9.79 7.81
N TYR A 301 11.79 9.91 6.53
CA TYR A 301 10.62 9.20 6.00
C TYR A 301 10.92 8.45 4.70
N ILE A 302 10.15 7.40 4.48
CA ILE A 302 9.92 6.83 3.14
C ILE A 302 8.42 6.98 2.88
N VAL A 303 8.07 7.61 1.76
CA VAL A 303 6.67 7.83 1.35
C VAL A 303 6.32 6.81 0.27
N ILE A 304 5.27 6.04 0.53
CA ILE A 304 4.68 5.05 -0.36
C ILE A 304 3.55 5.74 -1.10
N HIS A 305 3.66 5.72 -2.42
CA HIS A 305 2.67 6.26 -3.31
C HIS A 305 2.14 5.19 -4.24
N ASP A 306 0.98 5.44 -4.82
CA ASP A 306 0.63 4.82 -6.08
C ASP A 306 0.50 5.84 -7.20
N THR A 307 0.83 5.39 -8.41
CA THR A 307 0.93 6.26 -9.58
C THR A 307 -0.43 6.73 -10.12
N GLU A 308 -1.55 6.22 -9.61
CA GLU A 308 -2.86 6.33 -10.27
C GLU A 308 -2.78 6.02 -11.80
N GLY A 309 -1.94 5.05 -12.17
CA GLY A 309 -1.42 4.88 -13.51
C GLY A 309 -0.61 3.61 -13.74
N TYR A 310 -0.01 3.53 -14.93
CA TYR A 310 0.81 2.40 -15.36
C TYR A 310 2.28 2.78 -15.43
N PHE A 311 3.16 1.77 -15.27
CA PHE A 311 4.60 1.96 -15.16
C PHE A 311 5.20 2.78 -16.29
N GLY A 312 4.91 2.42 -17.56
CA GLY A 312 5.45 3.11 -18.74
C GLY A 312 5.10 4.60 -18.77
N PRO A 313 3.80 4.96 -18.77
CA PRO A 313 3.37 6.36 -18.67
C PRO A 313 3.95 7.13 -17.48
N SER A 314 4.07 6.51 -16.30
CA SER A 314 4.68 7.16 -15.13
C SER A 314 6.18 7.42 -15.32
N VAL A 315 6.90 6.49 -15.95
CA VAL A 315 8.31 6.68 -16.32
C VAL A 315 8.48 7.74 -17.42
N ASP A 316 7.53 7.86 -18.35
CA ASP A 316 7.56 8.91 -19.36
C ASP A 316 7.35 10.30 -18.75
N LEU A 317 6.51 10.42 -17.71
CA LEU A 317 6.29 11.66 -16.98
C LEU A 317 7.54 12.13 -16.23
N VAL A 318 8.15 11.28 -15.40
CA VAL A 318 9.34 11.66 -14.61
C VAL A 318 10.58 11.98 -15.46
N LYS A 319 10.61 11.53 -16.72
CA LYS A 319 11.67 11.87 -17.67
C LYS A 319 11.50 13.25 -18.30
N ARG A 320 10.38 13.94 -18.07
CA ARG A 320 10.17 15.28 -18.60
C ARG A 320 10.88 16.31 -17.74
N ALA A 321 11.62 17.21 -18.37
CA ALA A 321 12.30 18.30 -17.69
C ALA A 321 11.34 19.31 -17.04
N ASP A 322 10.12 19.45 -17.54
CA ASP A 322 9.11 20.41 -17.09
C ASP A 322 8.09 19.82 -16.09
N TYR A 323 8.43 18.69 -15.45
CA TYR A 323 7.54 17.99 -14.51
C TYR A 323 8.12 17.87 -13.10
N LEU A 324 7.41 17.17 -12.21
CA LEU A 324 7.89 16.79 -10.89
C LEU A 324 8.66 15.46 -10.94
N GLY A 325 9.38 15.12 -9.87
CA GLY A 325 10.11 13.85 -9.80
C GLY A 325 10.17 13.22 -8.40
N TRP A 326 10.34 11.90 -8.39
CA TRP A 326 10.41 11.05 -7.21
C TRP A 326 11.60 10.07 -7.31
N HIS A 327 11.93 9.34 -6.25
CA HIS A 327 13.17 8.55 -6.23
C HIS A 327 13.06 7.24 -7.00
N TYR A 328 11.94 6.53 -6.88
CA TYR A 328 11.78 5.21 -7.50
C TYR A 328 10.37 4.97 -8.06
N THR A 329 10.27 4.36 -9.23
CA THR A 329 9.02 3.76 -9.75
C THR A 329 9.10 2.24 -9.70
N LEU A 330 8.01 1.57 -9.28
CA LEU A 330 7.92 0.13 -9.15
C LEU A 330 6.87 -0.44 -10.11
N ARG A 331 7.28 -1.43 -10.91
CA ARG A 331 6.43 -2.10 -11.89
C ARG A 331 5.67 -3.26 -11.26
N SER A 332 4.39 -3.34 -11.56
CA SER A 332 3.45 -4.29 -10.96
C SER A 332 3.66 -5.72 -11.47
N VAL A 333 3.87 -5.93 -12.77
CA VAL A 333 3.91 -7.30 -13.34
C VAL A 333 5.10 -8.15 -12.87
N ASP A 334 6.26 -7.55 -12.63
CA ASP A 334 7.51 -8.30 -12.36
C ASP A 334 8.34 -7.74 -11.19
N GLY A 335 7.91 -6.65 -10.55
CA GLY A 335 8.65 -6.01 -9.46
C GLY A 335 9.92 -5.27 -9.89
N TYR A 336 10.06 -4.95 -11.18
CA TYR A 336 11.16 -4.12 -11.69
C TYR A 336 11.11 -2.72 -11.07
N ILE A 337 12.29 -2.16 -10.77
CA ILE A 337 12.44 -0.84 -10.16
C ILE A 337 13.18 0.10 -11.12
N ALA A 338 12.65 1.30 -11.36
CA ALA A 338 13.41 2.39 -11.94
C ALA A 338 13.83 3.35 -10.83
N GLN A 339 15.12 3.69 -10.72
CA GLN A 339 15.60 4.78 -9.87
C GLN A 339 15.79 6.05 -10.72
N HIS A 340 15.18 7.15 -10.29
CA HIS A 340 15.19 8.42 -11.03
C HIS A 340 16.04 9.50 -10.37
N ILE A 341 16.04 9.56 -9.04
CA ILE A 341 16.75 10.56 -8.25
C ILE A 341 17.66 9.85 -7.23
N LYS A 342 18.86 10.39 -7.01
CA LYS A 342 19.74 9.91 -5.91
C LYS A 342 19.14 10.34 -4.58
N THR A 343 19.10 9.46 -3.59
CA THR A 343 18.51 9.71 -2.27
C THR A 343 19.14 10.88 -1.50
N LYS A 344 20.35 11.32 -1.89
CA LYS A 344 20.94 12.56 -1.37
C LYS A 344 20.18 13.82 -1.79
N ASP A 345 19.52 13.79 -2.95
CA ASP A 345 18.77 14.88 -3.60
C ASP A 345 17.27 14.75 -3.27
N VAL A 346 16.52 15.87 -3.34
CA VAL A 346 15.14 16.01 -2.85
C VAL A 346 14.15 15.95 -4.00
N GLY A 347 13.31 14.91 -4.07
CA GLY A 347 12.21 14.83 -5.03
C GLY A 347 11.00 15.68 -4.61
N TRP A 348 10.16 16.03 -5.57
CA TRP A 348 8.92 16.80 -5.40
C TRP A 348 7.72 15.86 -5.48
N HIS A 349 7.49 15.09 -4.43
CA HIS A 349 6.55 13.97 -4.47
C HIS A 349 5.51 13.97 -3.33
N ALA A 350 5.64 14.83 -2.33
CA ALA A 350 4.80 14.79 -1.12
C ALA A 350 3.86 16.01 -0.97
N GLY A 351 3.97 17.06 -1.79
CA GLY A 351 3.16 18.27 -1.61
C GLY A 351 3.39 19.01 -0.27
N ASN A 352 4.47 18.66 0.44
CA ASN A 352 4.90 19.30 1.68
C ASN A 352 6.42 19.36 1.71
N TRP A 353 6.99 20.57 1.59
CA TRP A 353 8.44 20.74 1.45
C TRP A 353 9.24 20.21 2.63
N TYR A 354 8.70 20.30 3.86
CA TYR A 354 9.35 19.71 5.04
C TYR A 354 9.49 18.18 4.90
N VAL A 355 8.45 17.52 4.39
CA VAL A 355 8.45 16.07 4.16
C VAL A 355 9.30 15.70 2.95
N ASN A 356 9.14 16.38 1.81
CA ASN A 356 9.98 16.19 0.61
C ASN A 356 11.49 16.25 0.98
N ALA A 357 11.92 17.31 1.65
CA ALA A 357 13.31 17.51 2.04
C ALA A 357 13.84 16.42 3.00
N LYS A 358 12.96 15.70 3.70
CA LYS A 358 13.29 14.65 4.67
C LYS A 358 12.83 13.25 4.25
N SER A 359 12.47 13.03 2.99
CA SER A 359 11.94 11.75 2.57
C SER A 359 12.51 11.21 1.26
N ILE A 360 12.22 9.94 1.02
CA ILE A 360 12.41 9.22 -0.23
C ILE A 360 11.02 8.79 -0.72
N GLY A 361 10.66 9.14 -1.95
CA GLY A 361 9.35 8.80 -2.56
C GLY A 361 9.44 7.57 -3.46
N LEU A 362 8.50 6.63 -3.28
CA LEU A 362 8.36 5.41 -4.07
C LEU A 362 6.97 5.36 -4.71
N GLU A 363 6.94 5.44 -6.03
CA GLU A 363 5.73 5.32 -6.86
C GLU A 363 5.46 3.88 -7.26
N HIS A 364 4.32 3.33 -6.84
CA HIS A 364 3.91 1.98 -7.21
C HIS A 364 2.91 2.04 -8.35
N GLU A 365 3.17 1.32 -9.44
CA GLU A 365 2.17 1.10 -10.50
C GLU A 365 0.87 0.59 -9.86
N GLY A 366 -0.22 1.34 -10.00
CA GLY A 366 -1.28 1.33 -8.99
C GLY A 366 -2.41 2.30 -9.23
N PHE A 367 -3.52 2.06 -8.52
CA PHE A 367 -4.66 2.97 -8.42
C PHE A 367 -5.30 2.81 -7.03
N ALA A 368 -5.31 3.86 -6.22
CA ALA A 368 -5.87 3.82 -4.87
C ALA A 368 -7.37 3.48 -4.88
N GLY A 369 -8.10 3.96 -5.90
CA GLY A 369 -9.56 3.88 -5.96
C GLY A 369 -10.15 2.69 -6.69
N GLN A 370 -9.46 2.14 -7.69
CA GLN A 370 -10.00 1.03 -8.47
C GLN A 370 -10.04 -0.28 -7.66
N GLY A 371 -9.19 -0.36 -6.63
CA GLY A 371 -9.09 -1.50 -5.72
C GLY A 371 -8.58 -2.77 -6.40
N THR A 372 -8.05 -2.68 -7.62
CA THR A 372 -7.21 -3.74 -8.17
C THR A 372 -6.12 -4.07 -7.16
N TRP A 373 -5.80 -5.36 -7.05
CA TRP A 373 -4.85 -5.78 -6.03
C TRP A 373 -3.42 -5.57 -6.53
N TYR A 374 -2.60 -5.01 -5.64
CA TYR A 374 -1.17 -4.87 -5.82
C TYR A 374 -0.50 -6.25 -5.79
N THR A 375 0.36 -6.51 -6.77
CA THR A 375 0.93 -7.85 -6.98
C THR A 375 1.94 -8.22 -5.90
N GLU A 376 2.07 -9.52 -5.66
CA GLU A 376 3.03 -10.03 -4.68
C GLU A 376 4.49 -9.77 -5.12
N ALA A 377 4.77 -9.82 -6.44
CA ALA A 377 6.07 -9.47 -7.01
C ALA A 377 6.48 -8.01 -6.67
N MET A 378 5.57 -7.06 -6.85
CA MET A 378 5.84 -5.66 -6.52
C MET A 378 5.95 -5.43 -5.01
N TYR A 379 5.06 -6.01 -4.20
CA TYR A 379 5.15 -5.90 -2.74
C TYR A 379 6.49 -6.40 -2.20
N ARG A 380 6.99 -7.54 -2.68
CA ARG A 380 8.26 -8.13 -2.22
C ARG A 380 9.47 -7.30 -2.58
N THR A 381 9.55 -6.86 -3.83
CA THR A 381 10.67 -6.05 -4.33
C THR A 381 10.68 -4.68 -3.66
N SER A 382 9.51 -4.06 -3.53
CA SER A 382 9.30 -2.83 -2.76
C SER A 382 9.73 -2.98 -1.30
N ALA A 383 9.24 -3.99 -0.59
CA ALA A 383 9.57 -4.21 0.81
C ALA A 383 11.08 -4.44 1.04
N LYS A 384 11.75 -5.09 0.09
CA LYS A 384 13.22 -5.26 0.12
C LYS A 384 13.94 -3.93 -0.09
N LEU A 385 13.48 -3.10 -1.02
CA LEU A 385 14.03 -1.77 -1.24
C LEU A 385 13.83 -0.88 -0.01
N VAL A 386 12.60 -0.77 0.50
CA VAL A 386 12.28 0.05 1.67
C VAL A 386 13.06 -0.40 2.89
N ARG A 387 13.12 -1.71 3.17
CA ARG A 387 13.94 -2.23 4.26
C ARG A 387 15.42 -1.89 4.08
N HIS A 388 15.96 -1.98 2.87
CA HIS A 388 17.34 -1.60 2.59
C HIS A 388 17.60 -0.13 2.88
N LEU A 389 16.74 0.76 2.36
CA LEU A 389 16.84 2.21 2.54
C LEU A 389 16.67 2.59 4.02
N ALA A 390 15.70 1.99 4.71
CA ALA A 390 15.46 2.24 6.12
C ALA A 390 16.67 1.88 6.99
N LEU A 391 17.30 0.72 6.72
CA LEU A 391 18.52 0.32 7.40
C LEU A 391 19.72 1.21 7.04
N LYS A 392 19.84 1.62 5.77
CA LYS A 392 20.92 2.50 5.28
C LYS A 392 20.87 3.88 5.95
N PHE A 393 19.68 4.44 6.13
CA PHE A 393 19.49 5.79 6.64
C PHE A 393 19.06 5.87 8.12
N GLY A 394 18.87 4.73 8.79
CA GLY A 394 18.43 4.71 10.19
C GLY A 394 17.00 5.21 10.37
N ILE A 395 16.12 4.91 9.40
CA ILE A 395 14.69 5.25 9.44
C ILE A 395 13.97 4.12 10.19
N PRO A 396 13.20 4.42 11.25
CA PRO A 396 12.38 3.41 11.90
C PRO A 396 11.40 2.75 10.93
N MET A 397 11.25 1.42 11.00
CA MET A 397 10.26 0.69 10.21
C MET A 397 8.96 0.59 11.00
N ASP A 398 8.23 1.69 11.07
CA ASP A 398 6.89 1.82 11.64
C ASP A 398 6.02 2.75 10.77
N ARG A 399 4.72 2.85 11.06
CA ARG A 399 3.80 3.72 10.29
C ARG A 399 3.87 5.20 10.68
N GLN A 400 4.87 5.62 11.46
CA GLN A 400 5.19 7.03 11.67
C GLN A 400 6.34 7.49 10.76
N HIS A 401 7.07 6.56 10.13
CA HIS A 401 8.23 6.85 9.30
C HIS A 401 8.16 6.22 7.90
N ILE A 402 7.52 5.06 7.76
CA ILE A 402 7.10 4.52 6.47
C ILE A 402 5.63 4.90 6.32
N ILE A 403 5.38 5.92 5.50
CA ILE A 403 4.08 6.60 5.41
C ILE A 403 3.47 6.46 4.02
N GLY A 404 2.14 6.44 3.94
CA GLY A 404 1.46 6.73 2.67
C GLY A 404 1.45 8.23 2.42
N HIS A 405 1.22 8.67 1.18
CA HIS A 405 0.96 10.09 0.91
C HIS A 405 -0.25 10.58 1.71
N ASP A 406 -1.25 9.72 1.91
CA ASP A 406 -2.41 9.92 2.77
C ASP A 406 -2.07 10.37 4.20
N ASN A 407 -0.86 10.10 4.70
CA ASN A 407 -0.44 10.53 6.04
C ASN A 407 0.35 11.83 6.06
N VAL A 408 0.67 12.42 4.90
CA VAL A 408 1.39 13.68 4.80
C VAL A 408 0.45 14.84 5.14
N PRO A 409 0.80 15.71 6.10
CA PRO A 409 -0.03 16.86 6.48
C PRO A 409 0.06 17.99 5.45
N GLY A 410 -1.03 18.76 5.33
CA GLY A 410 -1.00 20.05 4.64
C GLY A 410 -0.04 21.04 5.32
N ILE A 411 0.63 21.87 4.54
CA ILE A 411 1.64 22.82 5.04
C ILE A 411 1.05 24.01 5.83
N THR A 412 -0.20 24.38 5.51
CA THR A 412 -1.05 25.33 6.26
C THR A 412 -2.49 24.81 6.26
N ALA A 413 -3.38 25.48 7.00
CA ALA A 413 -4.79 25.11 7.05
C ALA A 413 -5.47 25.07 5.66
N ALA A 414 -5.10 25.99 4.76
CA ALA A 414 -5.66 26.06 3.41
C ALA A 414 -5.26 24.86 2.53
N ASN A 415 -4.13 24.22 2.82
CA ASN A 415 -3.61 23.12 2.01
C ASN A 415 -4.15 21.75 2.42
N VAL A 416 -4.79 21.63 3.60
CA VAL A 416 -5.21 20.31 4.12
C VAL A 416 -6.22 19.63 3.21
N GLY A 417 -7.15 20.38 2.61
CA GLY A 417 -8.16 19.85 1.70
C GLY A 417 -7.61 19.34 0.36
N GLY A 418 -6.41 19.75 -0.03
CA GLY A 418 -5.74 19.32 -1.28
C GLY A 418 -4.63 18.30 -1.06
N MET A 419 -4.54 17.69 0.12
CA MET A 419 -3.59 16.59 0.35
C MET A 419 -4.09 15.29 -0.24
N HIS A 420 -3.14 14.51 -0.75
CA HIS A 420 -3.35 13.23 -1.39
C HIS A 420 -3.85 12.16 -0.42
N TRP A 421 -4.30 11.03 -0.98
CA TRP A 421 -4.97 9.94 -0.27
C TRP A 421 -4.51 8.54 -0.71
N ASP A 422 -3.54 8.45 -1.61
CA ASP A 422 -2.84 7.23 -1.99
C ASP A 422 -1.88 6.78 -0.87
N PRO A 423 -1.58 5.47 -0.75
CA PRO A 423 -1.98 4.37 -1.62
C PRO A 423 -3.42 3.84 -1.36
N GLY A 424 -4.20 4.59 -0.57
CA GLY A 424 -5.60 4.31 -0.33
C GLY A 424 -5.88 3.14 0.62
N PRO A 425 -7.17 2.84 0.84
CA PRO A 425 -7.59 1.87 1.85
C PRO A 425 -7.33 0.40 1.45
N TYR A 426 -6.97 0.13 0.19
CA TYR A 426 -6.76 -1.21 -0.36
C TYR A 426 -5.28 -1.64 -0.41
N TRP A 427 -4.35 -0.75 -0.05
CA TRP A 427 -2.97 -1.15 0.21
C TRP A 427 -2.89 -1.99 1.49
N ASP A 428 -2.34 -3.20 1.43
CA ASP A 428 -2.21 -4.13 2.55
C ASP A 428 -0.95 -3.81 3.35
N TRP A 429 -1.06 -2.82 4.24
CA TRP A 429 0.04 -2.38 5.09
C TRP A 429 0.57 -3.50 5.99
N SER A 430 -0.29 -4.38 6.48
CA SER A 430 0.12 -5.48 7.37
C SER A 430 0.99 -6.49 6.64
N HIS A 431 0.57 -6.93 5.45
CA HIS A 431 1.38 -7.79 4.60
C HIS A 431 2.68 -7.11 4.15
N TYR A 432 2.62 -5.83 3.80
CA TYR A 432 3.81 -5.08 3.42
C TYR A 432 4.87 -5.05 4.53
N PHE A 433 4.45 -4.82 5.77
CA PHE A 433 5.34 -4.84 6.94
C PHE A 433 5.84 -6.25 7.30
N ASP A 434 5.04 -7.30 7.08
CA ASP A 434 5.49 -8.69 7.19
C ASP A 434 6.64 -8.98 6.21
N LEU A 435 6.53 -8.50 4.97
CA LEU A 435 7.58 -8.65 3.95
C LEU A 435 8.84 -7.85 4.29
N MET A 436 8.71 -6.65 4.87
CA MET A 436 9.83 -5.87 5.42
C MET A 436 10.48 -6.49 6.66
N LYS A 437 9.93 -7.60 7.18
CA LYS A 437 10.37 -8.26 8.43
C LYS A 437 10.20 -7.35 9.65
N ALA A 438 9.19 -6.48 9.62
CA ALA A 438 8.80 -5.58 10.70
C ALA A 438 7.29 -5.74 11.01
N PRO A 439 6.79 -6.97 11.24
CA PRO A 439 5.36 -7.21 11.44
C PRO A 439 4.81 -6.40 12.61
N PHE A 440 3.57 -5.93 12.52
CA PHE A 440 2.91 -5.28 13.66
C PHE A 440 2.71 -6.30 14.78
N ARG A 441 3.28 -6.03 15.96
CA ARG A 441 3.21 -6.93 17.13
C ARG A 441 2.49 -6.25 18.27
N GLY A 442 1.70 -7.02 19.02
CA GLY A 442 1.19 -6.57 20.31
C GLY A 442 2.35 -6.39 21.28
N THR A 443 2.58 -5.17 21.74
CA THR A 443 3.63 -4.83 22.71
C THR A 443 3.08 -4.42 24.07
N GLY A 444 1.75 -4.36 24.20
CA GLY A 444 1.08 -3.87 25.39
C GLY A 444 -0.12 -4.69 25.83
N THR A 445 -0.93 -4.07 26.69
CA THR A 445 -2.20 -4.62 27.18
C THR A 445 -3.25 -3.51 27.19
N ALA A 446 -4.49 -3.82 27.57
CA ALA A 446 -5.52 -2.79 27.76
C ALA A 446 -5.09 -1.64 28.71
N LYS A 447 -4.09 -1.85 29.57
CA LYS A 447 -3.58 -0.87 30.53
C LYS A 447 -2.42 -0.02 30.02
N THR A 448 -1.88 -0.29 28.82
CA THR A 448 -0.72 0.43 28.30
C THR A 448 -1.08 1.69 27.54
N GLY A 449 -2.35 1.93 27.26
CA GLY A 449 -2.86 3.23 26.82
C GLY A 449 -2.58 3.62 25.36
N LEU A 450 -2.03 2.71 24.54
CA LEU A 450 -1.93 2.82 23.10
C LEU A 450 -2.54 1.59 22.41
N VAL A 451 -3.03 1.80 21.19
CA VAL A 451 -3.45 0.75 20.26
C VAL A 451 -2.85 1.01 18.89
N THR A 452 -2.40 -0.05 18.23
CA THR A 452 -1.98 -0.04 16.83
C THR A 452 -3.10 -0.68 16.01
N ILE A 453 -3.66 0.06 15.04
CA ILE A 453 -4.69 -0.48 14.14
C ILE A 453 -4.10 -1.62 13.34
N ASP A 454 -4.80 -2.73 13.23
CA ASP A 454 -4.35 -3.91 12.48
C ASP A 454 -5.53 -4.88 12.26
N PRO A 455 -6.53 -4.48 11.46
CA PRO A 455 -7.61 -5.39 11.09
C PRO A 455 -7.07 -6.55 10.23
N ASP A 456 -7.73 -7.71 10.31
CA ASP A 456 -7.49 -8.76 9.33
C ASP A 456 -7.92 -8.26 7.94
N PHE A 457 -6.94 -8.08 7.06
CA PHE A 457 -7.15 -7.43 5.76
C PHE A 457 -8.21 -8.16 4.92
N ALA A 458 -8.21 -9.50 4.91
CA ALA A 458 -9.10 -10.29 4.07
C ALA A 458 -10.58 -10.21 4.49
N THR A 459 -10.84 -10.12 5.80
CA THR A 459 -12.19 -10.08 6.37
C THR A 459 -12.68 -8.67 6.69
N ASN A 460 -11.79 -7.69 6.84
CA ASN A 460 -12.16 -6.29 7.02
C ASN A 460 -12.51 -5.65 5.67
N ARG A 461 -13.82 -5.48 5.42
CA ARG A 461 -14.35 -4.98 4.14
C ARG A 461 -15.33 -3.81 4.31
N PRO A 462 -14.85 -2.61 4.69
CA PRO A 462 -15.70 -1.42 4.75
C PRO A 462 -16.36 -1.13 3.40
N ALA A 463 -17.62 -0.70 3.42
CA ALA A 463 -18.39 -0.40 2.22
C ALA A 463 -18.11 1.03 1.71
N PHE A 464 -17.00 1.20 0.97
CA PHE A 464 -16.67 2.47 0.33
C PHE A 464 -17.56 2.74 -0.90
N THR A 465 -17.58 4.00 -1.35
CA THR A 465 -18.25 4.43 -2.59
C THR A 465 -17.30 5.23 -3.49
N GLY A 466 -17.64 5.37 -4.77
CA GLY A 466 -16.90 6.26 -5.69
C GLY A 466 -15.66 5.66 -6.34
N CYS A 467 -15.46 4.34 -6.27
CA CYS A 467 -14.34 3.66 -6.95
C CYS A 467 -14.39 3.78 -8.48
N ASN A 468 -15.58 4.04 -9.05
CA ASN A 468 -15.80 4.28 -10.47
C ASN A 468 -15.59 5.75 -10.89
N GLN A 469 -15.14 6.61 -9.97
CA GLN A 469 -15.10 8.06 -10.13
C GLN A 469 -13.73 8.68 -9.87
N GLN A 470 -12.66 7.90 -9.99
CA GLN A 470 -11.31 8.48 -10.02
C GLN A 470 -11.00 9.00 -11.43
N PRO A 471 -10.45 10.22 -11.57
CA PRO A 471 -9.93 10.66 -12.85
C PRO A 471 -8.94 9.63 -13.43
N PRO A 472 -8.86 9.53 -14.77
CA PRO A 472 -9.67 10.20 -15.77
C PRO A 472 -10.83 9.29 -16.19
N GLY A 473 -11.81 9.87 -16.90
CA GLY A 473 -12.93 9.10 -17.42
C GLY A 473 -14.18 9.12 -16.54
N VAL A 474 -14.19 9.96 -15.50
CA VAL A 474 -15.43 10.38 -14.85
C VAL A 474 -16.16 11.36 -15.76
N PRO A 475 -17.39 11.07 -16.24
CA PRO A 475 -18.15 12.02 -17.04
C PRO A 475 -18.44 13.30 -16.25
N THR A 476 -18.49 14.44 -16.94
CA THR A 476 -19.00 15.71 -16.38
C THR A 476 -20.40 15.97 -16.96
N PRO A 477 -21.47 16.08 -16.15
CA PRO A 477 -21.47 16.10 -14.68
C PRO A 477 -21.19 14.72 -14.06
N ARG A 478 -20.54 14.73 -12.89
CA ARG A 478 -20.16 13.52 -12.15
C ARG A 478 -21.42 12.70 -11.82
N PRO A 479 -21.49 11.40 -12.17
CA PRO A 479 -22.61 10.55 -11.78
C PRO A 479 -22.69 10.40 -10.24
N PRO A 480 -23.78 9.85 -9.68
CA PRO A 480 -23.81 9.48 -8.26
C PRO A 480 -22.71 8.46 -7.92
N ALA A 481 -22.15 8.56 -6.73
CA ALA A 481 -21.12 7.63 -6.25
C ALA A 481 -21.72 6.23 -6.07
N GLU A 482 -21.26 5.26 -6.86
CA GLU A 482 -21.69 3.86 -6.75
C GLU A 482 -20.93 3.16 -5.62
N PRO A 483 -21.51 2.11 -5.00
CA PRO A 483 -20.78 1.23 -4.10
C PRO A 483 -19.54 0.64 -4.77
N CYS A 484 -18.42 0.70 -4.06
CA CYS A 484 -17.21 -0.02 -4.45
C CYS A 484 -17.44 -1.53 -4.34
N PRO A 485 -16.77 -2.35 -5.20
CA PRO A 485 -16.71 -3.78 -4.97
C PRO A 485 -16.21 -4.09 -3.55
N SER A 486 -16.80 -5.10 -2.90
CA SER A 486 -16.38 -5.51 -1.55
C SER A 486 -14.97 -6.12 -1.60
N ARG A 487 -14.01 -5.45 -0.97
CA ARG A 487 -12.58 -5.82 -0.97
C ARG A 487 -12.01 -5.75 0.43
N GLY A 488 -10.91 -6.47 0.66
CA GLY A 488 -10.13 -6.35 1.88
C GLY A 488 -9.53 -4.96 2.03
N SER A 489 -9.39 -4.48 3.26
CA SER A 489 -8.94 -3.11 3.53
C SER A 489 -8.08 -3.03 4.79
N SER A 490 -7.09 -2.14 4.76
CA SER A 490 -6.30 -1.76 5.94
C SER A 490 -7.03 -0.77 6.86
N ALA A 491 -8.15 -0.19 6.42
CA ALA A 491 -8.83 0.88 7.13
C ALA A 491 -9.93 0.38 8.07
N VAL A 492 -9.96 0.90 9.29
CA VAL A 492 -11.14 0.85 10.16
C VAL A 492 -11.90 2.18 10.09
N VAL A 493 -13.23 2.10 10.18
CA VAL A 493 -14.12 3.27 10.12
C VAL A 493 -14.30 3.86 11.52
N LEU A 494 -14.18 5.19 11.61
CA LEU A 494 -14.24 5.95 12.85
C LEU A 494 -15.59 6.64 13.02
N ARG A 495 -16.19 6.46 14.20
CA ARG A 495 -17.54 6.94 14.56
C ARG A 495 -17.47 7.88 15.77
N THR A 496 -18.45 8.77 15.89
CA THR A 496 -18.56 9.74 16.99
C THR A 496 -18.99 9.10 18.33
N ALA A 497 -19.58 7.90 18.30
CA ALA A 497 -20.03 7.15 19.47
C ALA A 497 -19.84 5.63 19.23
N PRO A 498 -19.87 4.78 20.29
CA PRO A 498 -19.67 3.33 20.18
C PRO A 498 -20.92 2.63 19.64
N SER A 499 -21.28 2.94 18.39
CA SER A 499 -22.44 2.41 17.70
C SER A 499 -22.18 2.38 16.18
N PRO A 500 -22.63 1.35 15.46
CA PRO A 500 -22.50 1.32 14.00
C PRO A 500 -23.32 2.43 13.32
N ASP A 501 -24.39 2.91 13.98
CA ASP A 501 -25.30 3.94 13.46
C ASP A 501 -24.86 5.37 13.83
N ALA A 502 -23.81 5.50 14.66
CA ALA A 502 -23.29 6.82 15.00
C ALA A 502 -22.72 7.52 13.75
N PRO A 503 -22.82 8.85 13.64
CA PRO A 503 -22.17 9.59 12.56
C PRO A 503 -20.67 9.30 12.50
N LEU A 504 -20.09 9.38 11.31
CA LEU A 504 -18.64 9.40 11.12
C LEU A 504 -18.02 10.59 11.87
N VAL A 505 -16.79 10.43 12.36
CA VAL A 505 -16.03 11.58 12.86
C VAL A 505 -15.70 12.50 11.70
N ASN A 506 -15.62 13.81 11.97
CA ASN A 506 -15.36 14.81 10.94
C ASN A 506 -13.91 15.31 11.00
N ASP A 507 -13.21 15.30 9.87
CA ASP A 507 -11.97 16.03 9.67
C ASP A 507 -12.26 17.47 9.25
N LEU A 508 -12.11 18.42 10.19
CA LEU A 508 -12.31 19.86 9.94
C LEU A 508 -11.43 20.43 8.81
N GLY A 509 -10.33 19.76 8.46
CA GLY A 509 -9.48 20.15 7.34
C GLY A 509 -10.00 19.74 5.98
N LEU A 510 -10.67 18.58 5.91
CA LEU A 510 -11.34 18.11 4.69
C LEU A 510 -12.75 18.69 4.58
N ARG A 511 -13.36 19.04 5.72
CA ARG A 511 -14.72 19.55 5.86
C ARG A 511 -14.76 20.90 6.61
N PRO A 512 -14.10 21.94 6.08
CA PRO A 512 -14.06 23.25 6.73
C PRO A 512 -15.43 23.92 6.83
N ASP A 513 -16.38 23.52 5.99
CA ASP A 513 -17.79 23.97 6.00
C ASP A 513 -18.66 23.22 7.02
N GLY A 514 -18.09 22.25 7.75
CA GLY A 514 -18.80 21.43 8.73
C GLY A 514 -19.69 20.35 8.12
N THR A 515 -19.61 20.12 6.79
CA THR A 515 -20.28 18.96 6.18
C THR A 515 -19.73 17.65 6.75
N PRO A 516 -20.53 16.57 6.83
CA PRO A 516 -20.03 15.30 7.34
C PRO A 516 -19.04 14.64 6.39
N ASP A 517 -18.00 14.01 6.95
CA ASP A 517 -17.22 12.99 6.26
C ASP A 517 -18.11 11.84 5.76
N THR A 518 -17.63 11.19 4.74
CA THR A 518 -18.36 10.24 3.90
C THR A 518 -17.61 8.91 3.77
N MET A 519 -18.29 7.92 3.20
CA MET A 519 -17.65 6.67 2.78
C MET A 519 -17.06 6.74 1.37
N TYR A 520 -16.97 7.94 0.78
CA TYR A 520 -16.36 8.11 -0.54
C TYR A 520 -14.88 7.73 -0.47
N ILE A 521 -14.35 6.98 -1.42
CA ILE A 521 -13.08 6.29 -1.23
C ILE A 521 -11.88 7.22 -0.98
N SER A 522 -11.84 8.42 -1.56
CA SER A 522 -10.79 9.40 -1.26
C SER A 522 -10.98 10.14 0.07
N ASP A 523 -12.17 10.07 0.68
CA ASP A 523 -12.46 10.70 1.96
C ASP A 523 -11.95 9.85 3.12
N HIS A 524 -10.72 10.12 3.53
CA HIS A 524 -10.05 9.42 4.61
C HIS A 524 -10.22 10.10 5.99
N GLY A 525 -11.07 11.14 6.10
CA GLY A 525 -11.24 11.93 7.32
C GLY A 525 -11.68 11.10 8.53
N ALA A 526 -12.56 10.12 8.29
CA ALA A 526 -13.08 9.20 9.30
C ALA A 526 -12.40 7.81 9.32
N ARG A 527 -11.09 7.72 9.06
CA ARG A 527 -10.38 6.44 8.94
C ARG A 527 -9.09 6.38 9.75
N ALA A 528 -8.82 5.20 10.29
CA ALA A 528 -7.50 4.84 10.79
C ALA A 528 -7.02 3.57 10.06
N SER A 529 -5.76 3.54 9.65
CA SER A 529 -5.19 2.51 8.78
C SER A 529 -4.21 1.60 9.53
N ALA A 530 -4.05 0.37 9.04
CA ALA A 530 -3.19 -0.63 9.65
C ALA A 530 -1.76 -0.12 9.90
N GLY A 531 -1.23 -0.45 11.08
CA GLY A 531 0.03 -0.03 11.66
C GLY A 531 0.05 1.36 12.30
N GLN A 532 -0.94 2.23 12.06
CA GLN A 532 -1.03 3.52 12.74
C GLN A 532 -1.33 3.32 14.22
N THR A 533 -0.63 4.07 15.08
CA THR A 533 -0.69 3.90 16.53
C THR A 533 -1.32 5.12 17.20
N TYR A 534 -2.31 4.90 18.06
CA TYR A 534 -3.14 5.94 18.66
C TYR A 534 -3.23 5.81 20.18
N ALA A 535 -3.37 6.95 20.86
CA ALA A 535 -3.65 7.00 22.29
C ALA A 535 -5.11 6.63 22.59
N LEU A 536 -5.28 5.73 23.55
CA LEU A 536 -6.59 5.29 24.01
C LEU A 536 -7.33 6.45 24.70
N ALA A 537 -8.59 6.67 24.31
CA ALA A 537 -9.49 7.68 24.85
C ALA A 537 -10.71 7.10 25.59
N GLY A 538 -10.96 5.79 25.47
CA GLY A 538 -12.05 5.10 26.15
C GLY A 538 -12.33 3.71 25.55
N ARG A 539 -13.22 2.95 26.20
CA ARG A 539 -13.69 1.63 25.75
C ARG A 539 -15.14 1.44 26.19
N GLN A 540 -15.93 0.77 25.37
CA GLN A 540 -17.33 0.43 25.69
C GLN A 540 -17.76 -0.81 24.90
N GLY A 541 -17.96 -1.93 25.57
CA GLY A 541 -18.24 -3.20 24.90
C GLY A 541 -17.14 -3.55 23.89
N ASP A 542 -17.53 -3.87 22.67
CA ASP A 542 -16.63 -4.17 21.54
C ASP A 542 -16.05 -2.91 20.88
N TRP A 543 -16.30 -1.71 21.41
CA TRP A 543 -15.82 -0.46 20.84
C TRP A 543 -14.61 0.10 21.59
N THR A 544 -13.62 0.55 20.83
CA THR A 544 -12.44 1.25 21.33
C THR A 544 -12.46 2.69 20.86
N ALA A 545 -12.26 3.65 21.77
CA ALA A 545 -12.09 5.05 21.44
C ALA A 545 -10.61 5.44 21.42
N ILE A 546 -10.21 6.20 20.42
CA ILE A 546 -8.88 6.82 20.29
C ILE A 546 -9.00 8.34 20.27
N TRP A 547 -7.95 9.04 20.67
CA TRP A 547 -7.84 10.48 20.42
C TRP A 547 -7.51 10.72 18.95
N TYR A 548 -8.34 11.52 18.28
CA TYR A 548 -8.31 11.72 16.84
C TYR A 548 -8.80 13.13 16.51
N LEU A 549 -7.98 13.96 15.87
CA LEU A 549 -8.34 15.33 15.44
C LEU A 549 -9.03 16.21 16.50
N GLY A 550 -8.57 16.14 17.75
CA GLY A 550 -9.13 16.94 18.85
C GLY A 550 -10.41 16.36 19.47
N GLN A 551 -10.81 15.14 19.12
CA GLN A 551 -12.03 14.49 19.61
C GLN A 551 -11.81 13.00 19.90
N LYS A 552 -12.83 12.33 20.46
CA LYS A 552 -12.86 10.87 20.58
C LYS A 552 -13.41 10.28 19.28
N ALA A 553 -12.70 9.31 18.73
CA ALA A 553 -13.14 8.53 17.59
C ALA A 553 -13.25 7.06 17.98
N TRP A 554 -14.40 6.45 17.71
CA TRP A 554 -14.72 5.08 18.09
C TRP A 554 -14.63 4.14 16.89
N PHE A 555 -13.97 3.01 17.04
CA PHE A 555 -13.96 1.93 16.06
C PHE A 555 -14.35 0.61 16.70
N LEU A 556 -14.92 -0.28 15.88
CA LEU A 556 -15.31 -1.62 16.29
C LEU A 556 -14.05 -2.50 16.41
N ASN A 557 -13.83 -3.05 17.59
CA ASN A 557 -12.66 -3.85 17.98
C ASN A 557 -13.08 -5.00 18.92
N PRO A 558 -13.83 -5.99 18.41
CA PRO A 558 -14.38 -7.07 19.23
C PRO A 558 -13.28 -8.03 19.66
N ALA A 559 -13.39 -8.59 20.86
CA ALA A 559 -12.37 -9.52 21.37
C ALA A 559 -12.26 -10.82 20.54
N SER A 560 -13.32 -11.20 19.81
CA SER A 560 -13.37 -12.37 18.93
C SER A 560 -12.69 -12.16 17.57
N ALA A 561 -12.56 -10.90 17.13
CA ALA A 561 -11.96 -10.52 15.85
C ALA A 561 -11.35 -9.12 15.98
N PRO A 562 -10.25 -8.98 16.76
CA PRO A 562 -9.67 -7.69 17.08
C PRO A 562 -9.19 -6.98 15.81
N THR A 563 -9.48 -5.69 15.72
CA THR A 563 -9.05 -4.79 14.63
C THR A 563 -7.89 -3.90 15.03
N ALA A 564 -7.39 -4.07 16.26
CA ALA A 564 -6.22 -3.39 16.76
C ALA A 564 -5.44 -4.25 17.76
N LYS A 565 -4.13 -4.04 17.80
CA LYS A 565 -3.19 -4.65 18.76
C LYS A 565 -2.89 -3.66 19.88
N TRP A 566 -2.83 -4.15 21.11
CA TRP A 566 -2.39 -3.33 22.24
C TRP A 566 -0.92 -2.94 22.09
N ALA A 567 -0.61 -1.68 22.33
CA ALA A 567 0.74 -1.14 22.19
C ALA A 567 1.18 -0.41 23.46
N THR A 568 2.50 -0.26 23.63
CA THR A 568 3.12 0.57 24.66
C THR A 568 4.12 1.51 24.00
N GLY A 569 4.36 2.68 24.60
CA GLY A 569 5.23 3.68 24.04
C GLY A 569 5.11 5.01 24.78
N PHE A 570 5.20 6.10 24.04
CA PHE A 570 5.08 7.45 24.57
C PHE A 570 3.89 8.18 23.95
N VAL A 571 3.29 9.05 24.75
CA VAL A 571 2.29 10.01 24.30
C VAL A 571 2.74 11.41 24.66
N VAL A 572 2.22 12.41 23.96
CA VAL A 572 2.24 13.79 24.40
C VAL A 572 0.90 14.22 24.97
N THR A 573 0.92 15.19 25.88
CA THR A 573 -0.25 15.93 26.36
C THR A 573 0.15 17.40 26.60
N PRO A 574 -0.75 18.40 26.47
CA PRO A 574 -0.39 19.79 26.72
C PRO A 574 0.10 20.01 28.15
N ARG A 575 1.07 20.92 28.33
CA ARG A 575 1.58 21.27 29.66
C ARG A 575 0.48 21.86 30.55
N PRO A 576 0.54 21.66 31.88
CA PRO A 576 -0.37 22.33 32.82
C PRO A 576 -0.43 23.85 32.59
N GLY A 577 -1.63 24.42 32.62
CA GLY A 577 -1.87 25.84 32.34
C GLY A 577 -2.11 26.18 30.86
N LYS A 578 -1.87 25.25 29.93
CA LYS A 578 -2.23 25.41 28.51
C LYS A 578 -3.56 24.71 28.23
N ALA A 579 -4.64 25.49 28.10
CA ALA A 579 -5.97 24.96 27.80
C ALA A 579 -6.00 24.31 26.41
N THR A 580 -5.30 24.90 25.45
CA THR A 580 -5.14 24.43 24.07
C THR A 580 -3.74 24.79 23.58
N ILE A 581 -3.23 24.03 22.61
CA ILE A 581 -1.96 24.30 21.92
C ILE A 581 -2.10 24.12 20.41
N PRO A 582 -1.29 24.83 19.60
CA PRO A 582 -1.31 24.70 18.15
C PRO A 582 -0.74 23.35 17.67
N VAL A 583 -1.22 22.92 16.50
CA VAL A 583 -0.72 21.77 15.75
C VAL A 583 -0.24 22.27 14.39
N TYR A 584 0.89 21.78 13.90
CA TYR A 584 1.54 22.26 12.70
C TYR A 584 1.70 21.14 11.68
N GLY A 585 1.60 21.47 10.40
CA GLY A 585 1.92 20.56 9.29
C GLY A 585 3.40 20.50 8.93
N ARG A 586 4.22 21.37 9.53
CA ARG A 586 5.67 21.47 9.32
C ARG A 586 6.36 21.74 10.65
N ALA A 587 7.61 21.32 10.78
CA ALA A 587 8.48 21.62 11.91
C ALA A 587 9.61 22.57 11.46
N TYR A 588 9.24 23.78 11.09
CA TYR A 588 10.17 24.83 10.67
C TYR A 588 10.77 25.58 11.87
N PRO A 589 11.96 26.18 11.71
CA PRO A 589 12.60 26.91 12.78
C PRO A 589 11.94 28.28 13.02
N GLU A 590 12.16 28.84 14.21
CA GLU A 590 11.76 30.20 14.56
C GLU A 590 12.49 31.26 13.71
N GLN A 591 11.90 32.45 13.58
CA GLN A 591 12.43 33.53 12.74
C GLN A 591 13.89 33.91 13.08
N ALA A 592 14.27 33.86 14.36
CA ALA A 592 15.63 34.20 14.80
C ALA A 592 16.72 33.25 14.26
N ALA A 593 16.35 32.05 13.79
CA ALA A 593 17.28 31.09 13.20
C ALA A 593 17.67 31.43 11.76
N TYR A 594 16.87 32.26 11.08
CA TYR A 594 17.08 32.59 9.67
C TYR A 594 18.15 33.67 9.52
N PRO A 595 19.22 33.44 8.74
CA PRO A 595 20.15 34.50 8.40
C PRO A 595 19.46 35.52 7.47
N ASP A 596 19.94 36.77 7.46
CA ASP A 596 19.38 37.86 6.63
C ASP A 596 19.31 37.53 5.13
N THR A 597 20.14 36.59 4.66
CA THR A 597 20.17 36.12 3.26
C THR A 597 19.04 35.16 2.91
N ILE A 598 18.32 34.61 3.90
CA ILE A 598 17.25 33.64 3.68
C ILE A 598 15.93 34.21 4.21
N PRO A 599 14.92 34.41 3.34
CA PRO A 599 13.60 34.85 3.77
C PRO A 599 13.00 33.88 4.80
N TYR A 600 12.52 34.44 5.91
CA TYR A 600 11.85 33.68 6.96
C TYR A 600 10.62 32.95 6.40
N GLN A 601 10.54 31.65 6.67
CA GLN A 601 9.35 30.84 6.35
C GLN A 601 8.43 30.79 7.56
N THR A 602 7.29 31.47 7.46
CA THR A 602 6.34 31.55 8.57
C THR A 602 5.78 30.16 8.92
N ILE A 603 5.94 29.76 10.17
CA ILE A 603 5.28 28.56 10.70
C ILE A 603 3.85 28.89 11.17
N SER A 604 2.87 28.44 10.37
CA SER A 604 1.45 28.66 10.63
C SER A 604 0.79 27.41 11.23
N PRO A 605 -0.03 27.55 12.29
CA PRO A 605 -0.79 26.42 12.81
C PRO A 605 -1.86 25.96 11.80
N LEU A 606 -2.17 24.68 11.85
CA LEU A 606 -3.37 24.11 11.21
C LEU A 606 -4.61 24.49 12.01
N GLN A 607 -5.78 24.30 11.40
CA GLN A 607 -7.10 24.56 11.98
C GLN A 607 -7.47 23.65 13.17
N TYR A 608 -6.63 22.65 13.48
CA TYR A 608 -6.87 21.73 14.58
C TYR A 608 -6.39 22.29 15.92
N THR A 609 -7.06 21.86 16.98
CA THR A 609 -6.73 22.23 18.35
C THR A 609 -6.36 20.99 19.17
N PHE A 610 -5.23 21.03 19.87
CA PHE A 610 -4.85 20.02 20.84
C PHE A 610 -5.15 20.52 22.26
N ALA A 611 -6.25 20.05 22.84
CA ALA A 611 -6.76 20.53 24.12
C ALA A 611 -6.19 19.78 25.33
N ALA A 612 -6.18 20.45 26.49
CA ALA A 612 -5.79 19.85 27.77
C ALA A 612 -6.57 18.56 28.05
N GLY A 613 -5.87 17.54 28.56
CA GLY A 613 -6.43 16.22 28.85
C GLY A 613 -6.48 15.27 27.65
N GLN A 614 -6.25 15.75 26.43
CA GLN A 614 -6.04 14.91 25.25
C GLN A 614 -4.61 14.35 25.23
N ARG A 615 -4.42 13.27 24.45
CA ARG A 615 -3.15 12.55 24.36
C ARG A 615 -2.94 12.07 22.92
N TYR A 616 -1.74 12.13 22.38
CA TYR A 616 -1.43 11.59 21.04
C TYR A 616 -0.13 10.80 21.04
N ALA A 617 -0.05 9.75 20.23
CA ALA A 617 1.12 8.88 20.13
C ALA A 617 2.31 9.65 19.55
N VAL A 618 3.49 9.47 20.14
CA VAL A 618 4.74 10.13 19.71
C VAL A 618 5.39 9.34 18.58
N GLY A 619 5.78 10.03 17.51
CA GLY A 619 6.61 9.50 16.42
C GLY A 619 8.09 9.82 16.54
N GLY A 620 8.43 10.90 17.23
CA GLY A 620 9.82 11.29 17.44
C GLY A 620 9.93 12.74 17.86
N VAL A 621 11.13 13.16 18.27
CA VAL A 621 11.42 14.57 18.55
C VAL A 621 12.41 15.08 17.52
N LEU A 622 11.98 16.03 16.71
CA LEU A 622 12.67 16.53 15.53
C LEU A 622 13.16 17.97 15.78
N PRO A 623 14.32 18.35 15.24
CA PRO A 623 14.74 19.76 15.23
C PRO A 623 13.87 20.58 14.25
N GLY A 624 13.69 21.87 14.55
CA GLY A 624 13.15 22.83 13.61
C GLY A 624 14.14 23.03 12.45
N GLU A 625 13.75 22.62 11.24
CA GLU A 625 14.62 22.69 10.06
C GLU A 625 13.87 23.13 8.80
N TYR A 626 14.51 23.95 7.99
CA TYR A 626 14.06 24.31 6.64
C TYR A 626 15.23 24.18 5.67
N TYR A 627 15.06 23.36 4.63
CA TYR A 627 16.04 23.29 3.55
C TYR A 627 15.71 24.33 2.50
N ARG A 628 16.67 25.22 2.21
CA ARG A 628 16.53 26.19 1.13
C ARG A 628 17.18 25.63 -0.13
N ALA A 629 16.37 25.46 -1.18
CA ALA A 629 16.80 25.19 -2.54
C ALA A 629 15.83 25.95 -3.46
N VAL A 630 16.25 27.01 -4.13
CA VAL A 630 15.35 27.82 -4.97
C VAL A 630 15.96 28.22 -6.31
N SER A 631 17.21 27.86 -6.57
CA SER A 631 17.87 28.11 -7.84
C SER A 631 18.56 26.85 -8.38
N PHE A 632 18.52 26.70 -9.70
CA PHE A 632 19.11 25.57 -10.43
C PHE A 632 20.61 25.41 -10.16
N ASP A 633 21.36 26.52 -10.15
CA ASP A 633 22.81 26.52 -10.01
C ASP A 633 23.29 26.76 -8.56
N GLY A 634 22.37 27.10 -7.64
CA GLY A 634 22.68 27.47 -6.27
C GLY A 634 23.14 28.93 -6.12
N SER A 635 22.88 29.78 -7.11
CA SER A 635 23.25 31.20 -7.10
C SER A 635 22.41 32.07 -6.17
N ALA A 636 21.22 31.62 -5.77
CA ALA A 636 20.36 32.40 -4.89
C ALA A 636 21.02 32.62 -3.51
N PRO A 637 20.78 33.77 -2.84
CA PRO A 637 21.31 34.00 -1.50
C PRO A 637 20.91 32.91 -0.50
N GLY A 638 21.90 32.32 0.17
CA GLY A 638 21.71 31.24 1.13
C GLY A 638 21.18 29.93 0.55
N ASP A 639 21.31 29.72 -0.76
CA ASP A 639 20.80 28.51 -1.39
C ASP A 639 21.54 27.24 -0.95
N ARG A 640 20.88 26.09 -1.15
CA ARG A 640 21.38 24.75 -0.76
C ARG A 640 21.81 24.67 0.71
N THR A 641 21.14 25.41 1.59
CA THR A 641 21.47 25.51 3.02
C THR A 641 20.30 25.04 3.88
N VAL A 642 20.60 24.31 4.95
CA VAL A 642 19.61 23.91 5.96
C VAL A 642 19.64 24.93 7.10
N VAL A 643 18.58 25.72 7.23
CA VAL A 643 18.34 26.58 8.39
C VAL A 643 17.92 25.70 9.57
N ARG A 644 18.55 25.90 10.73
CA ARG A 644 18.28 25.15 11.96
C ARG A 644 17.98 26.10 13.10
N GLY A 645 16.86 25.86 13.78
CA GLY A 645 16.45 26.62 14.95
C GLY A 645 16.63 25.86 16.25
N GLU A 646 16.38 26.55 17.35
CA GLU A 646 16.33 26.00 18.70
C GLU A 646 14.99 25.32 18.98
N ASN A 647 13.91 25.70 18.26
CA ASN A 647 12.63 25.04 18.37
C ASN A 647 12.75 23.53 18.10
N ARG A 648 12.14 22.74 19.00
CA ARG A 648 12.00 21.31 18.82
C ARG A 648 10.54 20.95 18.70
N TYR A 649 10.25 19.97 17.85
CA TYR A 649 8.90 19.52 17.58
C TYR A 649 8.76 18.05 17.93
N VAL A 650 7.60 17.68 18.47
CA VAL A 650 7.21 16.28 18.61
C VAL A 650 6.32 15.92 17.42
N GLN A 651 6.72 14.91 16.65
CA GLN A 651 5.83 14.30 15.67
C GLN A 651 4.75 13.49 16.39
N VAL A 652 3.50 13.66 15.99
CA VAL A 652 2.34 12.99 16.58
C VAL A 652 1.49 12.33 15.51
N GLN A 653 0.89 11.17 15.84
CA GLN A 653 -0.24 10.65 15.07
C GLN A 653 -1.47 11.49 15.42
N PHE A 654 -1.87 12.42 14.56
CA PHE A 654 -2.98 13.34 14.81
C PHE A 654 -4.01 13.23 13.69
N GLY A 655 -5.02 12.40 13.92
CA GLY A 655 -5.94 12.00 12.87
C GLY A 655 -5.36 10.91 11.97
N HIS A 656 -5.65 10.98 10.68
CA HIS A 656 -5.08 10.09 9.67
C HIS A 656 -3.60 10.40 9.35
N ARG A 657 -3.12 11.59 9.72
CA ARG A 657 -1.83 12.13 9.30
C ARG A 657 -0.81 12.18 10.44
N ILE A 658 0.46 12.26 10.07
CA ILE A 658 1.50 12.74 10.99
C ILE A 658 1.42 14.27 11.06
N MET A 659 1.60 14.85 12.25
CA MET A 659 1.65 16.31 12.45
C MET A 659 2.68 16.65 13.53
N PHE A 660 2.91 17.94 13.76
CA PHE A 660 3.95 18.42 14.68
C PHE A 660 3.37 19.33 15.75
N VAL A 661 3.88 19.21 16.97
CA VAL A 661 3.57 20.13 18.08
C VAL A 661 4.87 20.61 18.71
N ASN A 662 4.92 21.85 19.18
CA ASN A 662 6.14 22.38 19.81
C ASN A 662 6.41 21.63 21.13
N LEU A 663 7.65 21.19 21.35
CA LEU A 663 8.08 20.48 22.56
C LEU A 663 7.87 21.30 23.85
N ASP A 664 7.92 22.62 23.76
CA ASP A 664 7.68 23.53 24.90
C ASP A 664 6.19 23.64 25.26
N ASP A 665 5.30 23.15 24.40
CA ASP A 665 3.86 23.12 24.63
C ASP A 665 3.39 21.84 25.30
N VAL A 666 4.20 20.78 25.28
CA VAL A 666 3.78 19.42 25.68
C VAL A 666 4.67 18.77 26.74
N LEU A 667 4.11 17.80 27.44
CA LEU A 667 4.84 16.79 28.20
C LEU A 667 4.86 15.48 27.42
N ILE A 668 6.04 14.86 27.29
CA ILE A 668 6.15 13.48 26.80
C ILE A 668 6.05 12.55 28.02
N LEU A 669 5.10 11.62 27.98
CA LEU A 669 4.78 10.71 29.07
C LEU A 669 4.76 9.26 28.57
N PRO A 670 5.14 8.27 29.40
CA PRO A 670 4.82 6.88 29.13
C PRO A 670 3.32 6.71 28.90
N SER A 671 2.96 5.92 27.90
CA SER A 671 1.57 5.75 27.48
C SER A 671 0.59 5.18 28.52
N PRO A 672 0.98 4.51 29.61
CA PRO A 672 0.04 4.19 30.69
C PRO A 672 -0.39 5.41 31.53
N VAL A 673 0.40 6.49 31.55
CA VAL A 673 0.14 7.66 32.41
C VAL A 673 -1.02 8.49 31.85
N GLY A 674 -2.10 8.60 32.62
CA GLY A 674 -3.32 9.32 32.21
C GLY A 674 -4.19 8.56 31.20
N ALA A 675 -3.89 7.29 30.92
CA ALA A 675 -4.74 6.46 30.08
C ALA A 675 -6.04 6.07 30.79
N PRO A 676 -7.16 5.94 30.05
CA PRO A 676 -8.37 5.29 30.56
C PRO A 676 -8.05 3.88 31.07
N ARG A 677 -8.64 3.49 32.20
CA ARG A 677 -8.43 2.18 32.82
C ARG A 677 -9.57 1.21 32.56
#